data_AF-A0A1C6KLH5-F1
#
_entry.id   AF-A0A1C6KLH5-F1
#
_cell.length_a   1.000
_cell.length_b   1.000
_cell.length_c   1.000
_cell.angle_alpha   90.00
_cell.angle_beta   90.00
_cell.angle_gamma   90.00
#
_symmetry.space_group_name_H-M   'P 1'
#
loop_
_entity.id
_entity.type
_entity.pdbx_description
1 polymer ?
#
loop_
_entity_poly.entity_id
_entity_poly.type
_entity_poly.pdbx_seq_one_letter_code
_entity_poly.pdbx_strand_id
1 'polypeptide(L)'
;MRKMKRIISLWLAVILVITGVDLPFGILEIQAATNVKRYTVLVLDTSDTAEFTYNNETIYTADTALSDVKSAAGKFIRDISATGGDNYVAVISYKDYATTVSGFSKEYSSLINKINNLSASSTTRDISSGLELANSMLNHADSENVIKNVVLFSTGMTNEGDYNYDGYYDGNVVGNAWHRNDTNVHLYAYANHTLEEADLLKDQGINLYSIGLFKTMANMPQEGKNIAEFFKMTASDIATSEDYFYPVYSVDDLEFTFGEVADDILSSVKEITFTYSGDSTAKCYYSDNYFAKSAYNYSPSLATMSLSFAMSAFGSSDGGQTDYTNKSSNARALLKEMGFADENIAVNDWFTKKPTTDSIGVIIGNKPVKVKDEEYTLIAVAVRGGGYEQEWASNFTIGTSGQHQGFNTAKNNVLSYLKQYISKQGISGQVKIWVTGYSRAAATANLVSGELDKGIALGNDISYQRKDVYGYCFETPAGALSEEVNGDSKYDNIFNIINQSDPVPYVAPAAMGFGRYGIDRYLPSAESEPEDYADLKKKMLAIYQAMPTTEKYVVDDFQMKKISVDNLTWNAVGFLKDGLIVNDTKHNYSQGVFLSDYVTILSKKFIVNRENYVDRYQNEIREICSVVFGCTDEQSGRLTDSIVSQVKSEWYKFVGAYIWNTGLNPWGTEEKALKIVSGWLRKALQDAGITDYNELVIDYAGVKLSDLMLALVSNHPNYFTTAVLNGEGLGAAHYPELCYAWLASMDSNYVGTTANRLNNGGFRIIRINCEVDVKVFDAEQNKIASIINEQSDETGSYIAGVDNNGQKYVVLPVDETFYVEMTAREKDSVNYSINEYSALAGEYTRNINYFNIEMEKGEVVEGVLPAYDKAELEKDTPEGSDADYRLYDADGNTINSDSDLSGDDARNAYFTVEALVSGEKAGTVIGGGIYQYGQFAKLQAIPEEEYVFEGWYREGILLSKEEDYRIQILSDESITAKFVKKRTPKVVKLSKTKYVYDGKTKNPGVIVLDGDGNRVSSDHYTVSYQAGRKKVGQYHVNVKMKNKYCGSKTLSFKIVPKATKITKVIKKKNALSISWKKQKKQVSGYQIQVSTSRKFKSKKTKNISGMKKNSTTVSKLKSRKKYYIRIRTWKKKNRKKYYSAWSKVKIGKTK
;
A
#
# COMPACT_ATOMS: atom_id res chain seq x y z
N MET A 1 12.86 -22.02 16.49
CA MET A 1 12.67 -21.01 15.41
C MET A 1 11.44 -21.17 14.50
N ARG A 2 10.58 -22.19 14.68
CA ARG A 2 9.16 -22.17 14.22
C ARG A 2 8.27 -21.13 14.93
N LYS A 3 8.81 -20.43 15.93
CA LYS A 3 8.07 -19.93 17.10
C LYS A 3 8.34 -18.45 17.42
N MET A 4 9.10 -17.78 16.55
CA MET A 4 9.44 -16.36 16.65
C MET A 4 8.88 -15.56 15.47
N LYS A 5 8.38 -16.26 14.44
CA LYS A 5 7.81 -15.69 13.20
C LYS A 5 6.39 -15.13 13.40
N ARG A 6 5.74 -15.44 14.54
CA ARG A 6 4.40 -14.95 14.92
C ARG A 6 4.39 -13.56 15.58
N ILE A 7 5.54 -12.92 15.75
CA ILE A 7 5.74 -11.81 16.68
C ILE A 7 5.62 -10.40 16.03
N ILE A 8 5.64 -10.29 14.70
CA ILE A 8 5.55 -9.00 13.94
C ILE A 8 4.10 -8.48 13.82
N SER A 9 3.23 -9.12 14.59
CA SER A 9 1.84 -8.84 14.72
C SER A 9 1.56 -8.55 16.18
N LEU A 10 2.34 -7.70 16.87
CA LEU A 10 1.82 -7.27 18.15
C LEU A 10 1.88 -5.81 18.57
N TRP A 11 2.85 -4.93 18.27
CA TRP A 11 2.85 -3.61 18.93
C TRP A 11 2.90 -2.34 18.09
N LEU A 12 3.08 -2.47 16.78
CA LEU A 12 2.51 -1.44 15.92
C LEU A 12 1.03 -1.71 15.68
N ALA A 13 0.40 -2.92 15.73
CA ALA A 13 -1.07 -3.35 15.54
C ALA A 13 -1.74 -3.86 16.76
N VAL A 14 -1.05 -3.58 17.81
CA VAL A 14 -1.66 -2.63 18.71
C VAL A 14 -2.38 -1.49 17.99
N ILE A 15 -1.80 -0.76 17.02
CA ILE A 15 -2.54 0.16 16.11
C ILE A 15 -2.24 0.13 14.53
N LEU A 16 -1.44 -0.81 13.96
CA LEU A 16 -0.84 -1.12 12.61
C LEU A 16 -0.18 -2.57 12.36
N VAL A 17 0.74 -3.14 13.19
CA VAL A 17 1.29 -4.57 13.50
C VAL A 17 0.63 -5.55 14.60
N ILE A 18 -0.46 -6.34 14.34
CA ILE A 18 -1.27 -7.38 15.08
C ILE A 18 -2.15 -7.99 14.00
N THR A 19 -1.66 -9.02 13.28
CA THR A 19 -2.16 -10.43 13.33
C THR A 19 -1.36 -11.38 12.41
N GLY A 20 -0.84 -12.53 12.89
CA GLY A 20 -0.20 -13.55 12.01
C GLY A 20 -0.12 -14.97 12.59
N VAL A 21 -0.61 -15.98 11.85
CA VAL A 21 -0.86 -17.39 12.25
C VAL A 21 -0.29 -18.40 11.22
N ASP A 22 0.14 -19.59 11.68
CA ASP A 22 0.88 -20.70 11.00
C ASP A 22 0.10 -21.67 10.04
N LEU A 23 0.87 -22.43 9.21
CA LEU A 23 0.48 -23.60 8.36
C LEU A 23 1.52 -24.79 8.37
N PRO A 24 1.23 -25.99 7.75
CA PRO A 24 2.13 -27.17 7.69
C PRO A 24 2.63 -27.67 6.28
N PHE A 25 3.93 -28.01 6.22
CA PHE A 25 4.78 -29.04 5.53
C PHE A 25 4.62 -29.63 4.10
N GLY A 26 5.79 -29.73 3.41
CA GLY A 26 6.22 -30.80 2.47
C GLY A 26 7.64 -30.55 1.87
N ILE A 27 8.54 -31.54 1.86
CA ILE A 27 10.00 -31.45 1.56
C ILE A 27 10.34 -31.98 0.15
N LEU A 28 11.35 -31.41 -0.55
CA LEU A 28 12.25 -32.18 -1.46
C LEU A 28 13.60 -31.46 -1.74
N GLU A 29 14.70 -32.21 -1.77
CA GLU A 29 16.10 -31.78 -2.01
C GLU A 29 16.49 -31.80 -3.52
N ILE A 30 17.42 -30.92 -3.93
CA ILE A 30 18.21 -31.06 -5.18
C ILE A 30 19.69 -30.72 -4.94
N GLN A 31 20.55 -31.51 -5.61
CA GLN A 31 22.00 -31.69 -5.49
C GLN A 31 22.91 -30.53 -5.96
N ALA A 32 24.16 -30.63 -5.49
CA ALA A 32 25.28 -29.71 -5.63
C ALA A 32 25.95 -29.63 -7.04
N ALA A 33 26.71 -28.54 -7.20
CA ALA A 33 27.34 -27.96 -8.38
C ALA A 33 28.28 -28.85 -9.23
N THR A 34 28.39 -28.48 -10.51
CA THR A 34 29.38 -29.00 -11.49
C THR A 34 30.37 -27.90 -11.91
N ASN A 35 31.60 -28.28 -12.28
CA ASN A 35 32.70 -27.38 -12.69
C ASN A 35 32.28 -26.39 -13.80
N VAL A 36 32.58 -25.10 -13.59
CA VAL A 36 32.27 -23.99 -14.51
C VAL A 36 33.37 -23.83 -15.57
N LYS A 37 32.99 -23.75 -16.85
CA LYS A 37 33.87 -23.39 -17.98
C LYS A 37 33.78 -21.89 -18.25
N ARG A 38 34.87 -21.22 -18.65
CA ARG A 38 34.87 -19.78 -18.98
C ARG A 38 35.44 -19.54 -20.37
N TYR A 39 34.75 -18.75 -21.18
CA TYR A 39 35.19 -18.31 -22.50
C TYR A 39 35.33 -16.80 -22.50
N THR A 40 36.56 -16.30 -22.68
CA THR A 40 36.83 -14.85 -22.69
C THR A 40 37.42 -14.42 -24.03
N VAL A 41 36.83 -13.39 -24.64
CA VAL A 41 37.37 -12.75 -25.84
C VAL A 41 38.03 -11.43 -25.46
N LEU A 42 39.33 -11.31 -25.69
CA LEU A 42 40.08 -10.08 -25.47
C LEU A 42 40.07 -9.24 -26.76
N VAL A 43 39.42 -8.08 -26.75
CA VAL A 43 39.24 -7.20 -27.91
C VAL A 43 40.12 -5.97 -27.74
N LEU A 44 41.25 -5.94 -28.45
CA LEU A 44 42.32 -4.95 -28.25
C LEU A 44 42.31 -3.90 -29.35
N ASP A 45 42.25 -2.63 -28.95
CA ASP A 45 42.56 -1.50 -29.84
C ASP A 45 44.01 -1.61 -30.30
N THR A 46 44.21 -1.58 -31.63
CA THR A 46 45.53 -1.57 -32.28
C THR A 46 45.60 -0.49 -33.36
N SER A 47 44.75 0.54 -33.25
CA SER A 47 44.83 1.72 -34.09
C SER A 47 46.10 2.53 -33.80
N ASP A 48 46.53 3.31 -34.79
CA ASP A 48 47.54 4.36 -34.66
C ASP A 48 46.92 5.65 -34.08
N THR A 49 47.75 6.68 -33.89
CA THR A 49 47.34 7.94 -33.26
C THR A 49 46.25 8.65 -34.08
N ALA A 50 45.08 8.88 -33.47
CA ALA A 50 44.05 9.74 -34.03
C ALA A 50 44.18 11.17 -33.50
N GLU A 51 44.13 12.15 -34.40
CA GLU A 51 44.21 13.57 -34.07
C GLU A 51 42.83 14.23 -34.10
N PHE A 52 42.44 14.88 -33.00
CA PHE A 52 41.24 15.69 -32.89
C PHE A 52 41.62 17.15 -33.06
N THR A 53 41.08 17.78 -34.12
CA THR A 53 41.44 19.14 -34.51
C THR A 53 40.31 20.12 -34.26
N TYR A 54 40.64 21.31 -33.77
CA TYR A 54 39.72 22.44 -33.63
C TYR A 54 40.42 23.67 -34.22
N ASN A 55 39.75 24.40 -35.13
CA ASN A 55 40.36 25.49 -35.90
C ASN A 55 41.68 25.11 -36.62
N ASN A 56 41.78 23.88 -37.14
CA ASN A 56 42.98 23.29 -37.77
C ASN A 56 44.20 23.10 -36.84
N GLU A 57 44.03 23.19 -35.52
CA GLU A 57 45.06 22.84 -34.53
C GLU A 57 44.68 21.54 -33.83
N THR A 58 45.63 20.63 -33.65
CA THR A 58 45.43 19.38 -32.90
C THR A 58 45.36 19.69 -31.41
N ILE A 59 44.19 19.44 -30.80
CA ILE A 59 43.93 19.76 -29.39
C ILE A 59 43.85 18.52 -28.48
N TYR A 60 43.66 17.34 -29.07
CA TYR A 60 43.63 16.05 -28.38
C TYR A 60 44.12 14.96 -29.32
N THR A 61 44.89 14.00 -28.81
CA THR A 61 45.37 12.83 -29.56
C THR A 61 45.01 11.56 -28.82
N ALA A 62 44.29 10.65 -29.47
CA ALA A 62 44.04 9.30 -28.97
C ALA A 62 45.11 8.36 -29.54
N ASP A 63 46.10 8.02 -28.73
CA ASP A 63 47.17 7.09 -29.05
C ASP A 63 47.04 5.86 -28.16
N THR A 64 47.06 4.70 -28.82
CA THR A 64 46.78 3.40 -28.25
C THR A 64 47.80 2.96 -27.19
N ALA A 65 49.01 3.53 -27.20
CA ALA A 65 50.10 3.11 -26.31
C ALA A 65 50.34 1.58 -26.41
N LEU A 66 50.45 1.08 -27.64
CA LEU A 66 50.40 -0.36 -27.93
C LEU A 66 51.44 -1.20 -27.17
N SER A 67 52.59 -0.65 -26.81
CA SER A 67 53.59 -1.32 -25.96
C SER A 67 53.01 -1.75 -24.61
N ASP A 68 52.27 -0.85 -23.98
CA ASP A 68 51.74 -1.03 -22.63
C ASP A 68 50.51 -1.93 -22.67
N VAL A 69 49.68 -1.79 -23.71
CA VAL A 69 48.57 -2.70 -24.01
C VAL A 69 49.05 -4.13 -24.18
N LYS A 70 50.16 -4.35 -24.89
CA LYS A 70 50.75 -5.70 -25.03
C LYS A 70 51.21 -6.26 -23.69
N SER A 71 51.86 -5.43 -22.85
CA SER A 71 52.28 -5.85 -21.50
C SER A 71 51.07 -6.24 -20.65
N ALA A 72 50.06 -5.37 -20.61
CA ALA A 72 48.84 -5.53 -19.84
C ALA A 72 48.00 -6.73 -20.29
N ALA A 73 47.75 -6.88 -21.59
CA ALA A 73 47.09 -8.05 -22.16
C ALA A 73 47.89 -9.35 -21.91
N GLY A 74 49.22 -9.27 -21.95
CA GLY A 74 50.10 -10.37 -21.57
C GLY A 74 49.96 -10.76 -20.10
N LYS A 75 49.82 -9.79 -19.19
CA LYS A 75 49.56 -10.04 -17.77
C LYS A 75 48.18 -10.66 -17.56
N PHE A 76 47.13 -10.10 -18.17
CA PHE A 76 45.78 -10.66 -18.13
C PHE A 76 45.76 -12.16 -18.47
N ILE A 77 46.44 -12.55 -19.55
CA ILE A 77 46.51 -13.97 -19.96
C ILE A 77 47.27 -14.82 -18.93
N ARG A 78 48.35 -14.29 -18.33
CA ARG A 78 49.09 -15.00 -17.28
C ARG A 78 48.22 -15.19 -16.04
N ASP A 79 47.47 -14.18 -15.63
CA ASP A 79 46.59 -14.24 -14.48
C ASP A 79 45.46 -15.25 -14.73
N ILE A 80 44.81 -15.21 -15.90
CA ILE A 80 43.78 -16.19 -16.33
C ILE A 80 44.31 -17.63 -16.32
N SER A 81 45.59 -17.81 -16.62
CA SER A 81 46.25 -19.12 -16.63
C SER A 81 46.61 -19.67 -15.24
N ALA A 82 46.69 -18.81 -14.22
CA ALA A 82 47.23 -19.14 -12.90
C ALA A 82 46.22 -19.79 -11.94
N THR A 83 44.92 -19.78 -12.28
CA THR A 83 43.82 -20.27 -11.42
C THR A 83 43.20 -21.59 -11.89
N GLY A 84 42.52 -22.30 -10.99
CA GLY A 84 41.80 -23.55 -11.32
C GLY A 84 40.50 -23.33 -12.10
N GLY A 85 40.23 -24.19 -13.09
CA GLY A 85 39.04 -24.12 -13.95
C GLY A 85 39.36 -24.36 -15.43
N ASP A 86 38.33 -24.46 -16.27
CA ASP A 86 38.47 -24.54 -17.73
C ASP A 86 38.28 -23.17 -18.37
N ASN A 87 39.36 -22.38 -18.41
CA ASN A 87 39.37 -21.05 -19.00
C ASN A 87 39.91 -21.10 -20.44
N TYR A 88 39.19 -20.52 -21.39
CA TYR A 88 39.57 -20.41 -22.80
C TYR A 88 39.64 -18.94 -23.18
N VAL A 89 40.75 -18.51 -23.78
CA VAL A 89 40.92 -17.12 -24.20
C VAL A 89 41.05 -17.05 -25.73
N ALA A 90 40.27 -16.16 -26.32
CA ALA A 90 40.40 -15.71 -27.70
C ALA A 90 40.93 -14.28 -27.72
N VAL A 91 41.57 -13.88 -28.82
CA VAL A 91 42.13 -12.53 -28.97
C VAL A 91 41.71 -11.96 -30.32
N ILE A 92 41.14 -10.76 -30.29
CA ILE A 92 40.78 -9.93 -31.41
C ILE A 92 41.62 -8.65 -31.34
N SER A 93 42.07 -8.17 -32.48
CA SER A 93 42.62 -6.83 -32.63
C SER A 93 41.78 -6.04 -33.61
N TYR A 94 41.44 -4.79 -33.27
CA TYR A 94 40.68 -3.91 -34.15
C TYR A 94 41.39 -2.58 -34.38
N LYS A 95 40.98 -1.92 -35.47
CA LYS A 95 41.44 -0.62 -35.98
C LYS A 95 40.34 -0.04 -36.86
N ASP A 96 40.55 0.13 -38.17
CA ASP A 96 39.48 0.40 -39.14
C ASP A 96 38.53 -0.79 -39.38
N TYR A 97 38.90 -1.99 -38.91
CA TYR A 97 38.07 -3.19 -38.82
C TYR A 97 38.70 -4.19 -37.84
N ALA A 98 37.93 -5.16 -37.33
CA ALA A 98 38.40 -6.21 -36.44
C ALA A 98 38.96 -7.44 -37.17
N THR A 99 39.96 -8.08 -36.56
CA THR A 99 40.56 -9.34 -37.04
C THR A 99 40.82 -10.31 -35.89
N THR A 100 40.62 -11.60 -36.15
CA THR A 100 40.96 -12.66 -35.19
C THR A 100 42.47 -12.85 -35.13
N VAL A 101 43.08 -12.53 -34.00
CA VAL A 101 44.49 -12.82 -33.68
C VAL A 101 44.62 -14.29 -33.28
N SER A 102 43.67 -14.78 -32.48
CA SER A 102 43.56 -16.19 -32.12
C SER A 102 42.15 -16.59 -31.73
N GLY A 103 41.73 -17.78 -32.16
CA GLY A 103 40.57 -18.48 -31.60
C GLY A 103 40.77 -18.88 -30.13
N PHE A 104 39.70 -19.35 -29.50
CA PHE A 104 39.72 -19.87 -28.13
C PHE A 104 40.81 -20.93 -27.94
N SER A 105 41.73 -20.66 -27.02
CA SER A 105 42.87 -21.54 -26.74
C SER A 105 43.18 -21.54 -25.24
N LYS A 106 43.75 -22.66 -24.77
CA LYS A 106 44.40 -22.79 -23.46
C LYS A 106 45.94 -22.73 -23.56
N GLU A 107 46.48 -22.55 -24.76
CA GLU A 107 47.92 -22.38 -25.00
C GLU A 107 48.34 -20.93 -24.76
N TYR A 108 48.34 -20.52 -23.49
CA TYR A 108 48.54 -19.12 -23.09
C TYR A 108 49.85 -18.51 -23.59
N SER A 109 50.95 -19.26 -23.60
CA SER A 109 52.23 -18.79 -24.15
C SER A 109 52.15 -18.47 -25.65
N SER A 110 51.33 -19.22 -26.41
CA SER A 110 51.08 -18.98 -27.84
C SER A 110 50.27 -17.70 -28.04
N LEU A 111 49.25 -17.47 -27.20
CA LEU A 111 48.45 -16.24 -27.22
C LEU A 111 49.29 -15.00 -26.92
N ILE A 112 50.14 -15.05 -25.88
CA ILE A 112 51.05 -13.95 -25.51
C ILE A 112 52.01 -13.64 -26.66
N ASN A 113 52.59 -14.66 -27.31
CA ASN A 113 53.47 -14.46 -28.46
C ASN A 113 52.75 -13.77 -29.63
N LYS A 114 51.48 -14.11 -29.88
CA LYS A 114 50.68 -13.45 -30.92
C LYS A 114 50.38 -11.99 -30.57
N ILE A 115 50.04 -11.68 -29.32
CA ILE A 115 49.83 -10.31 -28.84
C ILE A 115 51.10 -9.47 -28.99
N ASN A 116 52.26 -10.01 -28.62
CA ASN A 116 53.53 -9.32 -28.74
C ASN A 116 53.87 -8.92 -30.20
N ASN A 117 53.33 -9.64 -31.18
CA ASN A 117 53.49 -9.38 -32.62
C ASN A 117 52.48 -8.37 -33.20
N LEU A 118 51.52 -7.86 -32.42
CA LEU A 118 50.57 -6.84 -32.90
C LEU A 118 51.31 -5.55 -33.32
N SER A 119 50.77 -4.82 -34.28
CA SER A 119 51.35 -3.56 -34.76
C SER A 119 50.26 -2.51 -34.90
N ALA A 120 50.57 -1.27 -34.50
CA ALA A 120 49.63 -0.15 -34.64
C ALA A 120 49.49 0.23 -36.12
N SER A 121 48.26 0.42 -36.60
CA SER A 121 47.99 0.92 -37.95
C SER A 121 46.58 1.47 -38.07
N SER A 122 46.35 2.37 -39.04
CA SER A 122 45.11 3.14 -39.23
C SER A 122 44.84 4.17 -38.14
N THR A 123 44.47 5.39 -38.50
CA THR A 123 44.10 6.44 -37.54
C THR A 123 42.63 6.39 -37.13
N THR A 124 41.90 5.36 -37.58
CA THR A 124 40.47 5.16 -37.30
C THR A 124 40.20 3.92 -36.45
N ARG A 125 39.06 3.90 -35.75
CA ARG A 125 38.63 2.92 -34.74
C ARG A 125 37.18 2.51 -34.98
N ASP A 126 36.98 1.25 -35.31
CA ASP A 126 35.67 0.59 -35.46
C ASP A 126 35.49 -0.40 -34.30
N ILE A 127 34.92 0.10 -33.20
CA ILE A 127 34.66 -0.72 -32.00
C ILE A 127 33.56 -1.76 -32.28
N SER A 128 32.52 -1.38 -33.04
CA SER A 128 31.41 -2.24 -33.47
C SER A 128 31.90 -3.55 -34.10
N SER A 129 32.81 -3.47 -35.07
CA SER A 129 33.38 -4.67 -35.71
C SER A 129 34.08 -5.61 -34.73
N GLY A 130 34.66 -5.07 -33.66
CA GLY A 130 35.29 -5.84 -32.59
C GLY A 130 34.27 -6.60 -31.76
N LEU A 131 33.16 -5.94 -31.40
CA LEU A 131 32.06 -6.53 -30.65
C LEU A 131 31.30 -7.57 -31.47
N GLU A 132 31.01 -7.30 -32.75
CA GLU A 132 30.39 -8.25 -33.68
C GLU A 132 31.21 -9.53 -33.82
N LEU A 133 32.54 -9.40 -34.00
CA LEU A 133 33.42 -10.55 -34.13
C LEU A 133 33.52 -11.33 -32.81
N ALA A 134 33.51 -10.63 -31.66
CA ALA A 134 33.46 -11.29 -30.36
C ALA A 134 32.16 -12.08 -30.16
N ASN A 135 31.02 -11.49 -30.52
CA ASN A 135 29.70 -12.12 -30.50
C ASN A 135 29.70 -13.39 -31.37
N SER A 136 30.20 -13.29 -32.61
CA SER A 136 30.36 -14.42 -33.52
C SER A 136 31.19 -15.55 -32.91
N MET A 137 32.32 -15.24 -32.27
CA MET A 137 33.17 -16.25 -31.62
C MET A 137 32.46 -16.93 -30.43
N LEU A 138 31.79 -16.15 -29.58
CA LEU A 138 31.11 -16.64 -28.38
C LEU A 138 29.85 -17.47 -28.68
N ASN A 139 29.20 -17.25 -29.83
CA ASN A 139 28.10 -18.09 -30.31
C ASN A 139 28.53 -19.52 -30.71
N HIS A 140 29.81 -19.73 -30.99
CA HIS A 140 30.37 -21.05 -31.28
C HIS A 140 30.94 -21.78 -30.05
N ALA A 141 30.86 -21.17 -28.86
CA ALA A 141 31.28 -21.79 -27.59
C ALA A 141 30.20 -22.73 -27.02
N ASP A 142 30.60 -23.68 -26.16
CA ASP A 142 29.69 -24.61 -25.47
C ASP A 142 28.50 -23.88 -24.79
N SER A 143 27.33 -24.52 -24.70
CA SER A 143 26.09 -23.88 -24.21
C SER A 143 25.68 -24.24 -22.77
N GLU A 144 26.28 -25.26 -22.15
CA GLU A 144 25.92 -25.70 -20.79
C GLU A 144 27.01 -25.37 -19.76
N ASN A 145 26.62 -24.70 -18.67
CA ASN A 145 27.46 -24.35 -17.53
C ASN A 145 28.75 -23.56 -17.89
N VAL A 146 28.58 -22.55 -18.76
CA VAL A 146 29.65 -21.66 -19.23
C VAL A 146 29.44 -20.22 -18.76
N ILE A 147 30.52 -19.51 -18.46
CA ILE A 147 30.55 -18.04 -18.34
C ILE A 147 31.21 -17.49 -19.60
N LYS A 148 30.58 -16.48 -20.22
CA LYS A 148 31.06 -15.83 -21.44
C LYS A 148 31.43 -14.39 -21.12
N ASN A 149 32.64 -14.00 -21.48
CA ASN A 149 33.17 -12.66 -21.23
C ASN A 149 33.74 -12.05 -22.50
N VAL A 150 33.59 -10.74 -22.65
CA VAL A 150 34.31 -9.90 -23.60
C VAL A 150 35.06 -8.85 -22.80
N VAL A 151 36.35 -8.67 -23.07
CA VAL A 151 37.16 -7.60 -22.48
C VAL A 151 37.57 -6.66 -23.61
N LEU A 152 36.84 -5.57 -23.73
CA LEU A 152 37.11 -4.50 -24.68
C LEU A 152 38.12 -3.53 -24.09
N PHE A 153 39.19 -3.26 -24.82
CA PHE A 153 40.11 -2.19 -24.53
C PHE A 153 40.03 -1.12 -25.63
N SER A 154 39.96 0.15 -25.24
CA SER A 154 39.99 1.28 -26.18
C SER A 154 40.70 2.49 -25.60
N THR A 155 41.29 3.30 -26.49
CA THR A 155 42.01 4.54 -26.14
C THR A 155 41.36 5.80 -26.68
N GLY A 156 40.29 5.65 -27.45
CA GLY A 156 39.61 6.78 -28.07
C GLY A 156 38.24 6.41 -28.63
N MET A 157 37.49 7.45 -28.95
CA MET A 157 36.13 7.30 -29.48
C MET A 157 36.11 6.50 -30.79
N THR A 158 35.09 5.66 -30.94
CA THR A 158 34.77 5.02 -32.21
C THR A 158 34.50 6.07 -33.30
N ASN A 159 35.07 5.89 -34.48
CA ASN A 159 34.99 6.86 -35.58
C ASN A 159 35.00 6.20 -36.97
N GLU A 160 34.75 4.90 -37.04
CA GLU A 160 34.67 4.12 -38.28
C GLU A 160 33.65 3.01 -38.07
N GLY A 161 33.16 2.45 -39.17
CA GLY A 161 32.15 1.39 -39.16
C GLY A 161 30.76 1.90 -39.51
N ASP A 162 29.74 1.13 -39.13
CA ASP A 162 28.34 1.50 -39.31
C ASP A 162 27.93 2.57 -38.27
N TYR A 163 26.88 3.34 -38.57
CA TYR A 163 26.44 4.46 -37.74
C TYR A 163 24.90 4.58 -37.71
N ASN A 164 24.36 5.03 -36.58
CA ASN A 164 22.93 5.29 -36.41
C ASN A 164 22.69 6.67 -35.78
N TYR A 165 21.98 7.55 -36.48
CA TYR A 165 21.63 8.88 -35.99
C TYR A 165 20.43 8.89 -35.03
N ASP A 166 19.58 7.86 -35.09
CA ASP A 166 18.32 7.75 -34.34
C ASP A 166 18.47 6.82 -33.11
N GLY A 167 19.70 6.66 -32.61
CA GLY A 167 20.03 5.80 -31.46
C GLY A 167 20.01 6.54 -30.12
N TYR A 168 20.64 5.93 -29.10
CA TYR A 168 20.63 6.39 -27.70
C TYR A 168 21.14 7.83 -27.50
N TYR A 169 22.20 8.23 -28.23
CA TYR A 169 22.74 9.58 -28.23
C TYR A 169 22.16 10.41 -29.38
N ASP A 170 21.81 11.66 -29.09
CA ASP A 170 21.24 12.62 -30.03
C ASP A 170 22.07 13.91 -30.14
N GLY A 171 21.53 14.93 -30.80
CA GLY A 171 22.19 16.23 -30.97
C GLY A 171 22.42 17.03 -29.68
N ASN A 172 21.91 16.58 -28.53
CA ASN A 172 22.10 17.23 -27.23
C ASN A 172 23.27 16.64 -26.43
N VAL A 173 23.86 15.52 -26.88
CA VAL A 173 24.96 14.87 -26.16
C VAL A 173 26.21 15.75 -26.07
N VAL A 174 26.97 15.63 -24.98
CA VAL A 174 28.27 16.28 -24.85
C VAL A 174 29.17 15.83 -26.00
N GLY A 175 29.81 16.79 -26.68
CA GLY A 175 30.64 16.49 -27.85
C GLY A 175 29.88 16.20 -29.15
N ASN A 176 28.57 16.44 -29.23
CA ASN A 176 27.76 16.23 -30.45
C ASN A 176 28.35 16.89 -31.71
N ALA A 177 29.04 18.02 -31.56
CA ALA A 177 29.62 18.76 -32.68
C ALA A 177 30.83 18.06 -33.33
N TRP A 178 31.39 17.02 -32.70
CA TRP A 178 32.52 16.27 -33.24
C TRP A 178 32.07 15.29 -34.33
N HIS A 179 32.72 15.40 -35.49
CA HIS A 179 32.46 14.56 -36.65
C HIS A 179 33.78 14.25 -37.37
N ARG A 180 33.73 13.29 -38.29
CA ARG A 180 34.86 13.04 -39.21
C ARG A 180 34.96 14.11 -40.28
N ASN A 181 36.17 14.60 -40.53
CA ASN A 181 36.41 15.68 -41.51
C ASN A 181 36.18 15.25 -42.96
N ASP A 182 36.36 13.97 -43.27
CA ASP A 182 36.24 13.41 -44.62
C ASP A 182 34.85 12.88 -44.93
N THR A 183 34.13 12.33 -43.94
CA THR A 183 32.77 11.76 -44.12
C THR A 183 31.65 12.67 -43.63
N ASN A 184 31.94 13.67 -42.78
CA ASN A 184 30.96 14.47 -42.04
C ASN A 184 30.02 13.67 -41.12
N VAL A 185 30.33 12.41 -40.83
CA VAL A 185 29.53 11.60 -39.89
C VAL A 185 29.89 11.98 -38.46
N HIS A 186 28.87 12.23 -37.64
CA HIS A 186 29.05 12.61 -36.23
C HIS A 186 29.49 11.40 -35.39
N LEU A 187 30.38 11.64 -34.43
CA LEU A 187 30.93 10.56 -33.60
C LEU A 187 29.87 9.87 -32.75
N TYR A 188 28.81 10.58 -32.36
CA TYR A 188 27.70 9.98 -31.61
C TYR A 188 26.91 8.95 -32.43
N ALA A 189 26.88 9.09 -33.76
CA ALA A 189 26.21 8.13 -34.62
C ALA A 189 26.96 6.79 -34.70
N TYR A 190 28.30 6.83 -34.74
CA TYR A 190 29.13 5.62 -34.60
C TYR A 190 29.00 5.00 -33.21
N ALA A 191 28.93 5.84 -32.17
CA ALA A 191 28.74 5.40 -30.78
C ALA A 191 27.40 4.67 -30.58
N ASN A 192 26.32 5.18 -31.18
CA ASN A 192 24.99 4.55 -31.14
C ASN A 192 25.02 3.13 -31.70
N HIS A 193 25.61 2.94 -32.88
CA HIS A 193 25.68 1.61 -33.47
C HIS A 193 26.59 0.67 -32.65
N THR A 194 27.69 1.18 -32.11
CA THR A 194 28.53 0.41 -31.17
C THR A 194 27.75 -0.03 -29.93
N LEU A 195 26.86 0.82 -29.42
CA LEU A 195 26.02 0.51 -28.27
C LEU A 195 24.97 -0.57 -28.61
N GLU A 196 24.38 -0.53 -29.80
CA GLU A 196 23.48 -1.60 -30.28
C GLU A 196 24.17 -2.98 -30.25
N GLU A 197 25.41 -3.06 -30.76
CA GLU A 197 26.17 -4.32 -30.74
C GLU A 197 26.58 -4.75 -29.33
N ALA A 198 26.86 -3.78 -28.44
CA ALA A 198 27.09 -4.04 -27.03
C ALA A 198 25.82 -4.58 -26.35
N ASP A 199 24.65 -4.01 -26.65
CA ASP A 199 23.33 -4.44 -26.14
C ASP A 199 23.01 -5.85 -26.61
N LEU A 200 23.31 -6.22 -27.85
CA LEU A 200 23.15 -7.59 -28.33
C LEU A 200 23.98 -8.61 -27.54
N LEU A 201 25.22 -8.26 -27.15
CA LEU A 201 26.05 -9.10 -26.28
C LEU A 201 25.44 -9.20 -24.86
N LYS A 202 25.02 -8.06 -24.30
CA LYS A 202 24.41 -7.96 -22.96
C LYS A 202 23.12 -8.78 -22.87
N ASP A 203 22.25 -8.70 -23.87
CA ASP A 203 21.00 -9.46 -23.98
C ASP A 203 21.21 -10.98 -24.05
N GLN A 204 22.38 -11.41 -24.55
CA GLN A 204 22.77 -12.82 -24.57
C GLN A 204 23.40 -13.31 -23.25
N GLY A 205 23.46 -12.46 -22.22
CA GLY A 205 24.07 -12.78 -20.93
C GLY A 205 25.61 -12.85 -20.98
N ILE A 206 26.23 -12.13 -21.91
CA ILE A 206 27.69 -12.02 -22.00
C ILE A 206 28.17 -10.85 -21.13
N ASN A 207 29.16 -11.12 -20.27
CA ASN A 207 29.80 -10.09 -19.47
C ASN A 207 30.74 -9.26 -20.35
N LEU A 208 30.43 -7.99 -20.59
CA LEU A 208 31.19 -7.05 -21.39
C LEU A 208 31.94 -6.07 -20.49
N TYR A 209 33.23 -6.34 -20.29
CA TYR A 209 34.17 -5.49 -19.59
C TYR A 209 34.72 -4.44 -20.55
N SER A 210 34.72 -3.17 -20.15
CA SER A 210 35.22 -2.05 -20.95
C SER A 210 36.34 -1.33 -20.21
N ILE A 211 37.55 -1.35 -20.79
CA ILE A 211 38.74 -0.68 -20.27
C ILE A 211 39.04 0.51 -21.18
N GLY A 212 38.81 1.72 -20.68
CA GLY A 212 39.05 2.97 -21.41
C GLY A 212 40.29 3.69 -20.90
N LEU A 213 41.25 3.98 -21.78
CA LEU A 213 42.41 4.83 -21.44
C LEU A 213 42.11 6.31 -21.73
N PHE A 214 41.93 7.08 -20.66
CA PHE A 214 41.62 8.50 -20.66
C PHE A 214 42.86 9.31 -20.29
N LYS A 215 43.66 9.75 -21.29
CA LYS A 215 44.81 10.63 -21.03
C LYS A 215 44.38 11.89 -20.26
N THR A 216 45.24 12.36 -19.37
CA THR A 216 44.94 13.42 -18.38
C THR A 216 44.41 14.70 -19.06
N MET A 217 43.25 15.19 -18.62
CA MET A 217 42.62 16.42 -19.12
C MET A 217 43.26 17.71 -18.56
N ALA A 218 44.30 17.59 -17.73
CA ALA A 218 45.00 18.72 -17.15
C ALA A 218 45.71 19.50 -18.28
N ASN A 219 45.23 20.72 -18.53
CA ASN A 219 45.65 21.65 -19.60
C ASN A 219 45.02 21.43 -20.99
N MET A 220 44.02 20.57 -21.14
CA MET A 220 43.28 20.41 -22.40
C MET A 220 42.24 21.54 -22.60
N PRO A 221 42.06 22.10 -23.82
CA PRO A 221 40.95 23.00 -24.14
C PRO A 221 39.58 22.37 -23.90
N GLN A 222 38.54 23.17 -23.67
CA GLN A 222 37.20 22.67 -23.30
C GLN A 222 36.61 21.74 -24.37
N GLU A 223 36.84 22.05 -25.64
CA GLU A 223 36.39 21.24 -26.78
C GLU A 223 37.01 19.84 -26.77
N GLY A 224 38.28 19.72 -26.35
CA GLY A 224 38.96 18.45 -26.16
C GLY A 224 38.42 17.68 -24.95
N LYS A 225 38.08 18.38 -23.86
CA LYS A 225 37.45 17.75 -22.69
C LYS A 225 36.11 17.14 -23.03
N ASN A 226 35.29 17.85 -23.82
CA ASN A 226 33.97 17.36 -24.22
C ASN A 226 34.05 16.02 -24.96
N ILE A 227 35.03 15.82 -25.85
CA ILE A 227 35.17 14.55 -26.57
C ILE A 227 35.76 13.43 -25.68
N ALA A 228 36.67 13.77 -24.77
CA ALA A 228 37.19 12.81 -23.79
C ALA A 228 36.10 12.36 -22.80
N GLU A 229 35.25 13.30 -22.35
CA GLU A 229 34.06 13.02 -21.53
C GLU A 229 33.05 12.16 -22.29
N PHE A 230 32.80 12.48 -23.57
CA PHE A 230 31.92 11.67 -24.39
C PHE A 230 32.46 10.24 -24.54
N PHE A 231 33.77 10.07 -24.79
CA PHE A 231 34.39 8.75 -24.85
C PHE A 231 34.25 7.98 -23.53
N LYS A 232 34.41 8.65 -22.39
CA LYS A 232 34.22 8.03 -21.08
C LYS A 232 32.78 7.55 -20.88
N MET A 233 31.81 8.37 -21.28
CA MET A 233 30.39 8.03 -21.21
C MET A 233 30.09 6.81 -22.09
N THR A 234 30.48 6.83 -23.37
CA THR A 234 30.28 5.70 -24.29
C THR A 234 30.99 4.43 -23.83
N ALA A 235 32.24 4.52 -23.35
CA ALA A 235 32.96 3.36 -22.83
C ALA A 235 32.28 2.76 -21.58
N SER A 236 31.62 3.58 -20.76
CA SER A 236 30.82 3.14 -19.62
C SER A 236 29.52 2.46 -20.07
N ASP A 237 28.81 3.07 -21.03
CA ASP A 237 27.51 2.58 -21.53
C ASP A 237 27.65 1.25 -22.32
N ILE A 238 28.81 1.03 -22.95
CA ILE A 238 29.16 -0.24 -23.59
C ILE A 238 29.26 -1.38 -22.56
N ALA A 239 29.74 -1.12 -21.35
CA ALA A 239 29.94 -2.16 -20.34
C ALA A 239 28.60 -2.77 -19.87
N THR A 240 28.62 -4.02 -19.38
CA THR A 240 27.41 -4.69 -18.84
C THR A 240 26.73 -3.88 -17.73
N SER A 241 27.53 -3.21 -16.92
CA SER A 241 27.10 -2.20 -15.97
C SER A 241 28.32 -1.35 -15.58
N GLU A 242 28.13 -0.34 -14.74
CA GLU A 242 29.24 0.46 -14.20
C GLU A 242 30.28 -0.40 -13.46
N ASP A 243 29.89 -1.57 -12.97
CA ASP A 243 30.78 -2.55 -12.37
C ASP A 243 31.75 -3.22 -13.37
N TYR A 244 31.45 -3.19 -14.67
CA TYR A 244 32.27 -3.78 -15.72
C TYR A 244 33.07 -2.71 -16.48
N PHE A 245 32.99 -1.44 -16.06
CA PHE A 245 33.72 -0.32 -16.65
C PHE A 245 34.97 0.06 -15.83
N TYR A 246 36.12 0.13 -16.49
CA TYR A 246 37.42 0.39 -15.88
C TYR A 246 38.08 1.60 -16.55
N PRO A 247 37.90 2.81 -15.98
CA PRO A 247 38.57 3.99 -16.48
C PRO A 247 40.03 4.06 -16.01
N VAL A 248 40.94 4.16 -16.96
CA VAL A 248 42.39 4.23 -16.75
C VAL A 248 42.89 5.61 -17.14
N TYR A 249 43.63 6.30 -16.26
CA TYR A 249 44.07 7.68 -16.53
C TYR A 249 45.57 7.81 -16.85
N SER A 250 46.32 6.74 -16.66
CA SER A 250 47.75 6.64 -16.96
C SER A 250 48.06 5.31 -17.63
N VAL A 251 48.98 5.29 -18.59
CA VAL A 251 49.46 4.05 -19.22
C VAL A 251 50.12 3.11 -18.21
N ASP A 252 50.70 3.65 -17.13
CA ASP A 252 51.35 2.88 -16.06
C ASP A 252 50.34 2.01 -15.28
N ASP A 253 49.06 2.39 -15.27
CA ASP A 253 48.00 1.68 -14.55
C ASP A 253 47.35 0.56 -15.40
N LEU A 254 47.67 0.47 -16.70
CA LEU A 254 47.04 -0.49 -17.60
C LEU A 254 47.28 -1.94 -17.19
N GLU A 255 48.54 -2.29 -16.89
CA GLU A 255 48.90 -3.65 -16.49
C GLU A 255 48.19 -4.04 -15.17
N PHE A 256 48.04 -3.07 -14.28
CA PHE A 256 47.30 -3.20 -13.05
C PHE A 256 45.80 -3.45 -13.31
N THR A 257 45.14 -2.60 -14.12
CA THR A 257 43.71 -2.72 -14.46
C THR A 257 43.37 -4.01 -15.22
N PHE A 258 44.19 -4.43 -16.18
CA PHE A 258 43.99 -5.73 -16.83
C PHE A 258 44.13 -6.88 -15.83
N GLY A 259 44.98 -6.74 -14.81
CA GLY A 259 45.03 -7.66 -13.68
C GLY A 259 43.70 -7.74 -12.93
N GLU A 260 43.08 -6.60 -12.62
CA GLU A 260 41.78 -6.57 -11.95
C GLU A 260 40.68 -7.25 -12.77
N VAL A 261 40.64 -6.99 -14.07
CA VAL A 261 39.65 -7.63 -14.96
C VAL A 261 39.87 -9.13 -15.03
N ALA A 262 41.13 -9.59 -15.04
CA ALA A 262 41.44 -11.01 -14.92
C ALA A 262 40.96 -11.57 -13.58
N ASP A 263 41.31 -10.93 -12.47
CA ASP A 263 40.88 -11.34 -11.13
C ASP A 263 39.37 -11.38 -10.99
N ASP A 264 38.63 -10.44 -11.58
CA ASP A 264 37.16 -10.43 -11.56
C ASP A 264 36.58 -11.61 -12.35
N ILE A 265 37.12 -11.89 -13.54
CA ILE A 265 36.73 -13.06 -14.35
C ILE A 265 37.06 -14.38 -13.65
N LEU A 266 38.19 -14.41 -12.93
CA LEU A 266 38.72 -15.60 -12.26
C LEU A 266 38.19 -15.79 -10.86
N SER A 267 37.70 -14.74 -10.21
CA SER A 267 37.17 -14.82 -8.86
C SER A 267 36.05 -15.85 -8.89
N SER A 268 36.33 -17.00 -8.29
CA SER A 268 35.32 -18.02 -8.11
C SER A 268 34.42 -17.48 -7.03
N VAL A 269 33.34 -16.81 -7.43
CA VAL A 269 32.25 -16.52 -6.51
C VAL A 269 31.88 -17.85 -5.86
N LYS A 270 32.18 -17.95 -4.56
CA LYS A 270 31.99 -19.19 -3.80
C LYS A 270 30.52 -19.31 -3.48
N GLU A 271 29.86 -20.32 -4.04
CA GLU A 271 28.55 -20.74 -3.58
C GLU A 271 28.69 -21.35 -2.17
N ILE A 272 27.96 -20.80 -1.21
CA ILE A 272 27.94 -21.23 0.19
C ILE A 272 26.49 -21.55 0.53
N THR A 273 26.26 -22.66 1.23
CA THR A 273 24.97 -22.89 1.90
C THR A 273 25.07 -22.28 3.29
N PHE A 274 24.31 -21.22 3.54
CA PHE A 274 24.28 -20.56 4.85
C PHE A 274 23.05 -20.99 5.64
N THR A 275 23.20 -21.00 6.96
CA THR A 275 22.10 -21.31 7.89
C THR A 275 21.57 -20.01 8.50
N TYR A 276 20.26 -19.89 8.63
CA TYR A 276 19.59 -18.75 9.25
C TYR A 276 18.51 -19.20 10.24
N SER A 277 17.72 -18.25 10.75
CA SER A 277 16.66 -18.55 11.71
C SER A 277 15.72 -19.65 11.22
N GLY A 278 15.55 -20.69 12.03
CA GLY A 278 14.90 -21.95 11.66
C GLY A 278 15.85 -23.14 11.70
N ASP A 279 17.16 -22.85 11.66
CA ASP A 279 18.26 -23.73 11.26
C ASP A 279 17.95 -24.24 9.85
N SER A 280 17.31 -23.35 9.11
CA SER A 280 16.95 -23.45 7.71
C SER A 280 18.09 -22.91 6.90
N THR A 281 18.20 -23.36 5.66
CA THR A 281 19.34 -23.06 4.81
C THR A 281 18.89 -22.42 3.51
N ALA A 282 19.76 -21.58 2.98
CA ALA A 282 19.66 -20.98 1.65
C ALA A 282 21.06 -20.84 1.05
N LYS A 283 21.13 -20.49 -0.23
CA LYS A 283 22.42 -20.28 -0.92
C LYS A 283 22.85 -18.83 -0.81
N CYS A 284 24.14 -18.58 -0.66
CA CYS A 284 24.72 -17.26 -0.85
C CYS A 284 26.02 -17.37 -1.63
N TYR A 285 26.45 -16.24 -2.17
CA TYR A 285 27.57 -16.16 -3.10
C TYR A 285 28.56 -15.12 -2.59
N TYR A 286 29.80 -15.54 -2.34
CA TYR A 286 30.82 -14.70 -1.72
C TYR A 286 32.08 -14.58 -2.58
N SER A 287 32.61 -13.37 -2.68
CA SER A 287 33.92 -13.07 -3.27
C SER A 287 34.59 -11.93 -2.49
N ASP A 288 35.92 -11.99 -2.34
CA ASP A 288 36.69 -10.90 -1.73
C ASP A 288 36.67 -9.63 -2.60
N ASN A 289 36.46 -9.80 -3.92
CA ASN A 289 36.38 -8.71 -4.87
C ASN A 289 35.15 -7.81 -4.66
N TYR A 290 34.16 -8.23 -3.87
CA TYR A 290 33.06 -7.34 -3.47
C TYR A 290 33.56 -6.08 -2.74
N PHE A 291 34.77 -6.12 -2.18
CA PHE A 291 35.40 -5.00 -1.45
C PHE A 291 36.53 -4.34 -2.25
N ALA A 292 36.69 -4.68 -3.53
CA ALA A 292 37.69 -4.09 -4.41
C ALA A 292 37.29 -2.69 -4.90
N LYS A 293 35.99 -2.47 -5.08
CA LYS A 293 35.40 -1.20 -5.55
C LYS A 293 35.06 -0.27 -4.39
N SER A 294 34.82 0.99 -4.74
CA SER A 294 34.34 1.98 -3.77
C SER A 294 33.04 1.54 -3.13
N ALA A 295 32.91 1.71 -1.81
CA ALA A 295 31.67 1.45 -1.10
C ALA A 295 30.49 2.37 -1.52
N TYR A 296 30.78 3.48 -2.23
CA TYR A 296 29.76 4.34 -2.85
C TYR A 296 29.03 3.66 -4.02
N ASN A 297 29.56 2.56 -4.55
CA ASN A 297 28.96 1.83 -5.65
C ASN A 297 28.04 0.74 -5.08
N TYR A 298 26.76 0.80 -5.41
CA TYR A 298 25.82 -0.25 -5.03
C TYR A 298 26.13 -1.55 -5.79
N SER A 299 26.28 -2.65 -5.08
CA SER A 299 26.49 -3.98 -5.66
C SER A 299 25.34 -4.91 -5.29
N PRO A 300 24.54 -5.41 -6.25
CA PRO A 300 23.48 -6.40 -5.99
C PRO A 300 24.01 -7.65 -5.27
N SER A 301 25.18 -8.15 -5.69
CA SER A 301 25.82 -9.33 -5.10
C SER A 301 26.25 -9.10 -3.65
N LEU A 302 26.84 -7.94 -3.36
CA LEU A 302 27.18 -7.59 -1.97
C LEU A 302 25.94 -7.33 -1.13
N ALA A 303 24.85 -6.80 -1.70
CA ALA A 303 23.58 -6.64 -1.00
C ALA A 303 22.99 -8.01 -0.60
N THR A 304 22.87 -8.96 -1.53
CA THR A 304 22.35 -10.31 -1.23
C THR A 304 23.24 -11.05 -0.23
N MET A 305 24.57 -10.92 -0.37
CA MET A 305 25.53 -11.48 0.60
C MET A 305 25.43 -10.80 1.98
N SER A 306 25.21 -9.49 2.03
CA SER A 306 25.01 -8.73 3.28
C SER A 306 23.74 -9.14 3.99
N LEU A 307 22.65 -9.38 3.25
CA LEU A 307 21.41 -9.90 3.84
C LEU A 307 21.60 -11.33 4.34
N SER A 308 22.30 -12.18 3.58
CA SER A 308 22.65 -13.54 4.00
C SER A 308 23.46 -13.54 5.31
N PHE A 309 24.43 -12.61 5.43
CA PHE A 309 25.21 -12.43 6.65
C PHE A 309 24.33 -11.91 7.82
N ALA A 310 23.47 -10.91 7.59
CA ALA A 310 22.53 -10.43 8.60
C ALA A 310 21.58 -11.54 9.08
N MET A 311 21.02 -12.34 8.17
CA MET A 311 20.14 -13.47 8.48
C MET A 311 20.86 -14.58 9.25
N SER A 312 22.12 -14.87 8.93
CA SER A 312 22.95 -15.83 9.66
C SER A 312 23.26 -15.35 11.09
N ALA A 313 23.29 -14.03 11.31
CA ALA A 313 23.49 -13.42 12.63
C ALA A 313 22.21 -13.39 13.47
N PHE A 314 21.10 -13.95 12.99
CA PHE A 314 19.94 -14.20 13.83
C PHE A 314 20.28 -15.31 14.83
N GLY A 315 19.71 -15.24 16.04
CA GLY A 315 19.97 -16.21 17.09
C GLY A 315 19.59 -17.64 16.67
N SER A 316 20.57 -18.54 16.62
CA SER A 316 20.37 -19.98 16.34
C SER A 316 19.39 -20.65 17.33
N SER A 317 18.77 -21.76 16.93
CA SER A 317 17.96 -22.61 17.83
C SER A 317 18.82 -23.58 18.60
N ASP A 318 20.10 -23.72 18.25
CA ASP A 318 21.04 -24.46 19.05
C ASP A 318 21.11 -23.89 20.48
N GLY A 319 21.08 -24.76 21.48
CA GLY A 319 20.95 -24.39 22.89
C GLY A 319 19.53 -23.94 23.35
N GLY A 320 18.56 -23.84 22.45
CA GLY A 320 17.17 -23.49 22.78
C GLY A 320 17.04 -22.09 23.40
N GLN A 321 16.20 -21.93 24.43
CA GLN A 321 16.04 -20.68 25.19
C GLN A 321 16.78 -20.67 26.54
N THR A 322 17.59 -21.70 26.77
CA THR A 322 18.29 -21.91 28.04
C THR A 322 19.79 -21.70 27.93
N ASP A 323 20.35 -21.92 26.75
CA ASP A 323 21.75 -21.70 26.46
C ASP A 323 21.91 -20.70 25.30
N TYR A 324 22.43 -19.52 25.63
CA TYR A 324 22.64 -18.44 24.67
C TYR A 324 24.05 -18.48 24.06
N THR A 325 24.95 -19.35 24.54
CA THR A 325 26.35 -19.37 24.08
C THR A 325 26.47 -19.75 22.60
N ASN A 326 25.53 -20.55 22.07
CA ASN A 326 25.51 -21.00 20.69
C ASN A 326 24.69 -20.11 19.74
N LYS A 327 24.13 -18.97 20.21
CA LYS A 327 23.24 -18.14 19.37
C LYS A 327 23.91 -17.60 18.10
N SER A 328 25.23 -17.47 18.11
CA SER A 328 26.03 -16.97 16.97
C SER A 328 26.57 -18.04 16.05
N SER A 329 26.27 -19.32 16.30
CA SER A 329 26.85 -20.46 15.57
C SER A 329 26.66 -20.37 14.06
N ASN A 330 25.48 -19.93 13.61
CA ASN A 330 25.14 -19.78 12.20
C ASN A 330 26.02 -18.74 11.49
N ALA A 331 26.13 -17.52 12.02
CA ALA A 331 27.03 -16.49 11.48
C ALA A 331 28.51 -16.86 11.59
N ARG A 332 28.92 -17.51 12.69
CA ARG A 332 30.30 -18.02 12.83
C ARG A 332 30.60 -19.06 11.75
N ALA A 333 29.69 -19.97 11.46
CA ALA A 333 29.84 -20.97 10.39
C ALA A 333 29.95 -20.30 9.02
N LEU A 334 29.09 -19.31 8.72
CA LEU A 334 29.16 -18.56 7.46
C LEU A 334 30.49 -17.81 7.31
N LEU A 335 30.95 -17.10 8.34
CA LEU A 335 32.25 -16.42 8.33
C LEU A 335 33.41 -17.41 8.05
N LYS A 336 33.38 -18.61 8.65
CA LYS A 336 34.39 -19.65 8.36
C LYS A 336 34.34 -20.12 6.90
N GLU A 337 33.14 -20.29 6.34
CA GLU A 337 32.98 -20.61 4.92
C GLU A 337 33.48 -19.49 4.00
N MET A 338 33.41 -18.22 4.43
CA MET A 338 34.00 -17.06 3.75
C MET A 338 35.51 -16.91 3.97
N GLY A 339 36.16 -17.84 4.67
CA GLY A 339 37.61 -17.86 4.89
C GLY A 339 38.09 -17.06 6.11
N PHE A 340 37.20 -16.67 7.01
CA PHE A 340 37.60 -16.05 8.28
C PHE A 340 38.08 -17.12 9.26
N ALA A 341 39.28 -16.93 9.82
CA ALA A 341 39.82 -17.82 10.84
C ALA A 341 38.97 -17.79 12.12
N ASP A 342 38.75 -18.94 12.77
CA ASP A 342 37.81 -19.06 13.89
C ASP A 342 38.24 -18.23 15.11
N GLU A 343 39.56 -18.14 15.34
CA GLU A 343 40.21 -17.30 16.35
C GLU A 343 39.99 -15.79 16.11
N ASN A 344 39.73 -15.40 14.87
CA ASN A 344 39.42 -14.04 14.50
C ASN A 344 37.92 -13.74 14.62
N ILE A 345 37.05 -14.73 14.85
CA ILE A 345 35.62 -14.49 14.97
C ILE A 345 35.26 -14.35 16.45
N ALA A 346 34.66 -13.21 16.82
CA ALA A 346 34.26 -12.92 18.20
C ALA A 346 32.85 -12.33 18.26
N VAL A 347 32.22 -12.51 19.42
CA VAL A 347 30.90 -11.94 19.74
C VAL A 347 30.95 -11.18 21.05
N ASN A 348 30.09 -10.18 21.20
CA ASN A 348 29.96 -9.49 22.46
C ASN A 348 29.17 -10.33 23.48
N ASP A 349 29.20 -9.89 24.74
CA ASP A 349 28.50 -10.53 25.86
C ASP A 349 27.00 -10.72 25.63
N TRP A 350 26.34 -9.80 24.94
CA TRP A 350 24.90 -9.86 24.70
C TRP A 350 24.51 -10.90 23.65
N PHE A 351 25.48 -11.39 22.86
CA PHE A 351 25.25 -12.55 22.00
C PHE A 351 25.19 -13.85 22.79
N THR A 352 25.91 -13.93 23.92
CA THR A 352 26.03 -15.16 24.74
C THR A 352 25.14 -15.15 25.98
N LYS A 353 24.36 -14.09 26.19
CA LYS A 353 23.42 -13.90 27.29
C LYS A 353 22.00 -13.72 26.77
N LYS A 354 21.03 -13.97 27.65
CA LYS A 354 19.63 -13.69 27.36
C LYS A 354 19.45 -12.18 27.05
N PRO A 355 18.83 -11.82 25.91
CA PRO A 355 18.61 -10.43 25.56
C PRO A 355 17.68 -9.70 26.55
N THR A 356 17.97 -8.42 26.81
CA THR A 356 17.14 -7.50 27.59
C THR A 356 16.52 -6.44 26.66
N THR A 357 15.69 -5.55 27.18
CA THR A 357 15.02 -4.50 26.35
C THR A 357 15.98 -3.62 25.57
N ASP A 358 17.20 -3.38 26.08
CA ASP A 358 18.14 -2.41 25.50
C ASP A 358 19.53 -3.04 25.22
N SER A 359 19.64 -4.37 25.24
CA SER A 359 20.84 -5.08 24.81
C SER A 359 20.98 -5.11 23.28
N ILE A 360 22.16 -5.49 22.79
CA ILE A 360 22.38 -5.73 21.36
C ILE A 360 23.47 -6.78 21.16
N GLY A 361 23.17 -7.84 20.41
CA GLY A 361 24.17 -8.83 19.99
C GLY A 361 24.94 -8.38 18.75
N VAL A 362 26.27 -8.51 18.75
CA VAL A 362 27.10 -8.29 17.56
C VAL A 362 28.14 -9.41 17.39
N ILE A 363 28.35 -9.82 16.15
CA ILE A 363 29.45 -10.70 15.73
C ILE A 363 30.41 -9.93 14.83
N ILE A 364 31.70 -10.08 15.08
CA ILE A 364 32.78 -9.46 14.32
C ILE A 364 33.79 -10.53 13.90
N GLY A 365 34.20 -10.50 12.64
CA GLY A 365 35.31 -11.29 12.10
C GLY A 365 36.30 -10.41 11.35
N ASN A 366 37.56 -10.81 11.29
CA ASN A 366 38.55 -10.17 10.43
C ASN A 366 39.36 -11.19 9.61
N LYS A 367 39.78 -10.76 8.43
CA LYS A 367 40.74 -11.48 7.58
C LYS A 367 41.50 -10.50 6.69
N PRO A 368 42.72 -10.84 6.23
CA PRO A 368 43.38 -10.07 5.18
C PRO A 368 42.61 -10.20 3.87
N VAL A 369 42.52 -9.12 3.11
CA VAL A 369 42.05 -9.08 1.72
C VAL A 369 43.01 -8.22 0.92
N LYS A 370 43.26 -8.63 -0.33
CA LYS A 370 44.16 -7.91 -1.22
C LYS A 370 43.32 -7.18 -2.26
N VAL A 371 43.49 -5.87 -2.35
CA VAL A 371 42.80 -5.02 -3.33
C VAL A 371 43.87 -4.19 -4.02
N LYS A 372 44.01 -4.38 -5.33
CA LYS A 372 44.93 -3.59 -6.15
C LYS A 372 46.39 -3.57 -5.68
N ASP A 373 46.94 -4.74 -5.34
CA ASP A 373 48.28 -4.88 -4.74
C ASP A 373 48.49 -4.31 -3.34
N GLU A 374 47.46 -3.68 -2.76
CA GLU A 374 47.44 -3.23 -1.38
C GLU A 374 46.76 -4.26 -0.46
N GLU A 375 47.38 -4.48 0.70
CA GLU A 375 46.85 -5.35 1.74
C GLU A 375 45.93 -4.55 2.66
N TYR A 376 44.67 -4.99 2.77
CA TYR A 376 43.69 -4.46 3.71
C TYR A 376 43.34 -5.55 4.72
N THR A 377 42.96 -5.13 5.93
CA THR A 377 42.18 -6.02 6.81
C THR A 377 40.69 -5.76 6.58
N LEU A 378 39.96 -6.76 6.11
CA LEU A 378 38.49 -6.71 6.07
C LEU A 378 37.96 -7.03 7.47
N ILE A 379 37.16 -6.13 8.03
CA ILE A 379 36.43 -6.32 9.28
C ILE A 379 34.94 -6.44 8.95
N ALA A 380 34.38 -7.64 9.12
CA ALA A 380 32.97 -7.93 8.90
C ALA A 380 32.20 -7.82 10.23
N VAL A 381 31.12 -7.03 10.25
CA VAL A 381 30.30 -6.72 11.43
C VAL A 381 28.83 -7.01 11.08
N ALA A 382 28.23 -7.99 11.76
CA ALA A 382 26.78 -8.21 11.69
C ALA A 382 26.12 -8.00 13.05
N VAL A 383 25.04 -7.23 13.05
CA VAL A 383 24.22 -6.97 14.24
C VAL A 383 23.06 -7.97 14.26
N ARG A 384 22.77 -8.54 15.44
CA ARG A 384 21.73 -9.57 15.60
C ARG A 384 20.34 -9.01 15.31
N GLY A 385 19.78 -9.37 14.15
CA GLY A 385 18.46 -8.93 13.65
C GLY A 385 17.32 -9.94 13.81
N GLY A 386 17.55 -11.04 14.52
CA GLY A 386 16.51 -12.02 14.89
C GLY A 386 16.97 -12.84 16.10
N GLY A 387 16.07 -13.47 16.84
CA GLY A 387 16.45 -14.23 18.04
C GLY A 387 16.77 -13.35 19.23
N TYR A 388 16.36 -12.07 19.19
CA TYR A 388 16.76 -11.03 20.12
C TYR A 388 15.70 -10.68 21.17
N GLU A 389 14.55 -11.37 21.19
CA GLU A 389 13.58 -11.33 22.29
C GLU A 389 13.22 -9.89 22.71
N GLN A 390 13.34 -9.55 24.01
CA GLN A 390 12.94 -8.27 24.58
C GLN A 390 13.56 -7.06 23.91
N GLU A 391 14.69 -7.21 23.22
CA GLU A 391 15.34 -6.11 22.51
C GLU A 391 14.43 -5.42 21.50
N TRP A 392 13.38 -6.10 21.02
CA TRP A 392 12.40 -5.51 20.11
C TRP A 392 11.68 -4.30 20.73
N ALA A 393 11.50 -4.27 22.05
CA ALA A 393 10.89 -3.15 22.75
C ALA A 393 11.67 -1.84 22.53
N SER A 394 12.98 -1.92 22.25
CA SER A 394 13.80 -0.74 22.02
C SER A 394 13.45 0.03 20.74
N ASN A 395 12.73 -0.57 19.78
CA ASN A 395 12.19 0.15 18.61
C ASN A 395 11.24 1.28 19.01
N PHE A 396 10.68 1.21 20.21
CA PHE A 396 9.74 2.21 20.73
C PHE A 396 10.41 3.15 21.73
N THR A 397 11.72 2.99 22.00
CA THR A 397 12.52 3.90 22.83
C THR A 397 12.96 5.11 22.00
N ILE A 398 12.01 5.97 21.66
CA ILE A 398 12.22 7.15 20.83
C ILE A 398 13.10 8.20 21.55
N GLY A 399 12.84 8.47 22.83
CA GLY A 399 13.52 9.51 23.62
C GLY A 399 13.08 10.93 23.24
N THR A 400 13.52 11.97 23.94
CA THR A 400 13.07 13.37 23.70
C THR A 400 14.01 14.23 22.87
N SER A 401 15.24 13.80 22.61
CA SER A 401 16.23 14.56 21.82
C SER A 401 17.29 13.66 21.18
N GLY A 402 18.03 14.20 20.21
CA GLY A 402 19.09 13.48 19.48
C GLY A 402 18.56 12.35 18.58
N GLN A 403 19.45 11.49 18.10
CA GLN A 403 19.06 10.27 17.37
C GLN A 403 18.09 9.41 18.18
N HIS A 404 17.38 8.49 17.52
CA HIS A 404 16.46 7.55 18.17
C HIS A 404 17.16 6.85 19.35
N GLN A 405 16.66 7.03 20.58
CA GLN A 405 17.41 6.68 21.80
C GLN A 405 17.75 5.19 21.89
N GLY A 406 16.82 4.29 21.56
CA GLY A 406 17.04 2.84 21.54
C GLY A 406 18.14 2.43 20.56
N PHE A 407 18.02 2.83 19.30
CA PHE A 407 19.01 2.54 18.25
C PHE A 407 20.37 3.20 18.52
N ASN A 408 20.40 4.43 19.03
CA ASN A 408 21.65 5.11 19.39
C ASN A 408 22.37 4.42 20.55
N THR A 409 21.62 3.90 21.54
CA THR A 409 22.21 3.09 22.62
C THR A 409 22.83 1.81 22.08
N ALA A 410 22.13 1.12 21.16
CA ALA A 410 22.65 -0.06 20.47
C ALA A 410 23.90 0.26 19.63
N LYS A 411 23.90 1.37 18.87
CA LYS A 411 25.05 1.87 18.10
C LYS A 411 26.29 2.02 18.98
N ASN A 412 26.14 2.69 20.13
CA ASN A 412 27.26 2.94 21.06
C ASN A 412 27.85 1.63 21.61
N ASN A 413 27.00 0.64 21.88
CA ASN A 413 27.46 -0.69 22.30
C ASN A 413 28.23 -1.41 21.19
N VAL A 414 27.77 -1.33 19.93
CA VAL A 414 28.46 -1.92 18.78
C VAL A 414 29.81 -1.25 18.54
N LEU A 415 29.87 0.09 18.52
CA LEU A 415 31.12 0.84 18.32
C LEU A 415 32.12 0.59 19.45
N SER A 416 31.66 0.54 20.70
CA SER A 416 32.52 0.20 21.85
C SER A 416 33.13 -1.19 21.70
N TYR A 417 32.32 -2.17 21.31
CA TYR A 417 32.80 -3.53 21.09
C TYR A 417 33.73 -3.65 19.88
N LEU A 418 33.46 -2.94 18.77
CA LEU A 418 34.34 -2.90 17.60
C LEU A 418 35.73 -2.36 17.97
N LYS A 419 35.81 -1.27 18.75
CA LYS A 419 37.08 -0.73 19.26
C LYS A 419 37.82 -1.74 20.14
N GLN A 420 37.09 -2.39 21.05
CA GLN A 420 37.64 -3.43 21.92
C GLN A 420 38.20 -4.61 21.10
N TYR A 421 37.45 -5.04 20.08
CA TYR A 421 37.83 -6.14 19.20
C TYR A 421 39.09 -5.80 18.40
N ILE A 422 39.16 -4.63 17.77
CA ILE A 422 40.33 -4.14 17.02
C ILE A 422 41.57 -4.14 17.91
N SER A 423 41.46 -3.57 19.11
CA SER A 423 42.57 -3.53 20.07
C SER A 423 43.00 -4.94 20.51
N LYS A 424 42.06 -5.83 20.79
CA LYS A 424 42.35 -7.21 21.25
C LYS A 424 42.99 -8.06 20.16
N GLN A 425 42.59 -7.88 18.91
CA GLN A 425 43.15 -8.60 17.77
C GLN A 425 44.44 -7.97 17.23
N GLY A 426 44.84 -6.80 17.73
CA GLY A 426 46.06 -6.11 17.27
C GLY A 426 45.99 -5.68 15.81
N ILE A 427 44.79 -5.36 15.31
CA ILE A 427 44.59 -4.92 13.92
C ILE A 427 45.22 -3.54 13.75
N SER A 428 46.01 -3.38 12.68
CA SER A 428 46.69 -2.13 12.30
C SER A 428 46.71 -1.97 10.78
N GLY A 429 47.05 -0.78 10.29
CA GLY A 429 47.13 -0.48 8.86
C GLY A 429 45.80 -0.06 8.23
N GLN A 430 45.65 -0.32 6.93
CA GLN A 430 44.43 0.02 6.19
C GLN A 430 43.35 -1.04 6.42
N VAL A 431 42.13 -0.61 6.72
CA VAL A 431 41.00 -1.52 6.97
C VAL A 431 39.81 -1.19 6.08
N LYS A 432 39.08 -2.23 5.66
CA LYS A 432 37.76 -2.13 5.05
C LYS A 432 36.74 -2.63 6.05
N ILE A 433 35.66 -1.89 6.26
CA ILE A 433 34.65 -2.19 7.29
C ILE A 433 33.33 -2.50 6.60
N TRP A 434 32.82 -3.70 6.80
CA TRP A 434 31.54 -4.15 6.27
C TRP A 434 30.54 -4.29 7.40
N VAL A 435 29.47 -3.50 7.38
CA VAL A 435 28.45 -3.46 8.44
C VAL A 435 27.09 -3.82 7.85
N THR A 436 26.43 -4.81 8.46
CA THR A 436 25.10 -5.25 8.03
C THR A 436 24.15 -5.55 9.18
N GLY A 437 22.85 -5.42 8.91
CA GLY A 437 21.77 -5.76 9.84
C GLY A 437 20.40 -5.80 9.14
N TYR A 438 19.43 -6.41 9.82
CA TYR A 438 18.03 -6.50 9.38
C TYR A 438 17.10 -5.88 10.43
N SER A 439 16.07 -5.14 10.04
CA SER A 439 15.08 -4.53 10.95
C SER A 439 15.76 -3.61 11.99
N ARG A 440 15.49 -3.77 13.29
CA ARG A 440 16.20 -3.04 14.37
C ARG A 440 17.74 -3.10 14.26
N ALA A 441 18.28 -4.25 13.84
CA ALA A 441 19.71 -4.40 13.64
C ALA A 441 20.20 -3.58 12.45
N ALA A 442 19.38 -3.40 11.42
CA ALA A 442 19.65 -2.51 10.29
C ALA A 442 19.68 -1.05 10.73
N ALA A 443 18.73 -0.59 11.56
CA ALA A 443 18.79 0.77 12.13
C ALA A 443 20.07 1.00 12.96
N THR A 444 20.50 -0.02 13.71
CA THR A 444 21.77 0.02 14.45
C THR A 444 22.97 0.06 13.50
N ALA A 445 23.00 -0.79 12.47
CA ALA A 445 24.05 -0.83 11.46
C ALA A 445 24.16 0.47 10.66
N ASN A 446 23.02 1.08 10.31
CA ASN A 446 22.92 2.38 9.66
C ASN A 446 23.59 3.47 10.52
N LEU A 447 23.22 3.55 11.80
CA LEU A 447 23.80 4.52 12.72
C LEU A 447 25.29 4.26 13.00
N VAL A 448 25.73 3.00 13.05
CA VAL A 448 27.15 2.64 13.17
C VAL A 448 27.93 3.13 11.95
N SER A 449 27.42 2.86 10.75
CA SER A 449 28.05 3.27 9.49
C SER A 449 28.11 4.79 9.37
N GLY A 450 27.03 5.50 9.72
CA GLY A 450 27.04 6.96 9.74
C GLY A 450 28.06 7.55 10.71
N GLU A 451 28.31 6.91 11.87
CA GLU A 451 29.35 7.34 12.80
C GLU A 451 30.77 7.05 12.27
N LEU A 452 30.95 5.97 11.51
CA LEU A 452 32.20 5.68 10.78
C LEU A 452 32.47 6.77 9.74
N ASP A 453 31.46 7.20 8.98
CA ASP A 453 31.60 8.27 7.99
C ASP A 453 31.80 9.66 8.60
N LYS A 454 31.37 9.87 9.85
CA LYS A 454 31.76 11.04 10.66
C LYS A 454 33.24 11.03 11.06
N GLY A 455 33.96 9.94 10.83
CA GLY A 455 35.40 9.81 11.06
C GLY A 455 35.77 9.42 12.48
N ILE A 456 34.94 8.62 13.15
CA ILE A 456 35.23 8.16 14.51
C ILE A 456 36.56 7.38 14.57
N ALA A 457 37.43 7.74 15.52
CA ALA A 457 38.66 6.99 15.77
C ALA A 457 38.33 5.61 16.37
N LEU A 458 38.69 4.54 15.65
CA LEU A 458 38.52 3.15 16.07
C LEU A 458 39.77 2.56 16.76
N GLY A 459 40.94 3.18 16.57
CA GLY A 459 42.22 2.84 17.17
C GLY A 459 43.32 3.79 16.67
N ASN A 460 44.49 3.79 17.31
CA ASN A 460 45.58 4.72 16.93
C ASN A 460 46.34 4.28 15.67
N ASP A 461 46.37 2.97 15.40
CA ASP A 461 47.21 2.36 14.36
C ASP A 461 46.41 1.85 13.17
N ILE A 462 45.14 2.22 13.05
CA ILE A 462 44.28 1.84 11.91
C ILE A 462 43.82 3.06 11.12
N SER A 463 43.58 2.86 9.83
CA SER A 463 43.08 3.88 8.92
C SER A 463 42.04 3.28 7.97
N TYR A 464 41.01 4.05 7.65
CA TYR A 464 39.99 3.72 6.65
C TYR A 464 39.46 5.01 6.03
N GLN A 465 38.95 4.93 4.81
CA GLN A 465 38.24 6.03 4.15
C GLN A 465 36.75 5.68 4.03
N ARG A 466 35.89 6.67 3.72
CA ARG A 466 34.44 6.42 3.54
C ARG A 466 34.15 5.41 2.44
N LYS A 467 34.92 5.45 1.35
CA LYS A 467 34.88 4.44 0.28
C LYS A 467 35.28 3.02 0.72
N ASP A 468 35.75 2.85 1.95
CA ASP A 468 36.10 1.57 2.56
C ASP A 468 35.10 1.14 3.66
N VAL A 469 33.99 1.88 3.83
CA VAL A 469 32.91 1.58 4.77
C VAL A 469 31.68 1.14 3.98
N TYR A 470 31.38 -0.15 4.00
CA TYR A 470 30.29 -0.78 3.25
C TYR A 470 29.10 -1.01 4.18
N GLY A 471 28.13 -0.10 4.17
CA GLY A 471 26.90 -0.19 4.96
C GLY A 471 25.76 -0.77 4.14
N TYR A 472 25.28 -1.97 4.47
CA TYR A 472 24.10 -2.57 3.82
C TYR A 472 23.06 -2.92 4.88
N CYS A 473 21.94 -2.22 4.87
CA CYS A 473 20.91 -2.25 5.91
C CYS A 473 19.57 -2.67 5.29
N PHE A 474 18.84 -3.62 5.90
CA PHE A 474 17.63 -4.21 5.30
C PHE A 474 16.40 -4.00 6.17
N GLU A 475 15.27 -3.63 5.57
CA GLU A 475 14.03 -3.23 6.24
C GLU A 475 14.29 -2.24 7.37
N THR A 476 15.13 -1.25 7.08
CA THR A 476 15.75 -0.36 8.06
C THR A 476 14.73 0.60 8.69
N PRO A 477 14.51 0.59 10.01
CA PRO A 477 13.83 1.69 10.68
C PRO A 477 14.63 3.00 10.64
N ALA A 478 13.94 4.14 10.54
CA ALA A 478 14.56 5.45 10.67
C ALA A 478 15.09 5.68 12.11
N GLY A 479 16.26 6.30 12.24
CA GLY A 479 16.91 6.49 13.53
C GLY A 479 17.92 7.62 13.61
N ALA A 480 18.44 8.06 12.45
CA ALA A 480 19.21 9.29 12.33
C ALA A 480 18.28 10.50 12.38
N LEU A 481 18.79 11.68 12.67
CA LEU A 481 18.00 12.90 12.55
C LEU A 481 17.93 13.32 11.07
N SER A 482 16.75 13.70 10.57
CA SER A 482 16.60 14.13 9.17
C SER A 482 17.53 15.30 8.80
N GLU A 483 17.74 16.23 9.74
CA GLU A 483 18.69 17.35 9.60
C GLU A 483 20.17 16.92 9.50
N GLU A 484 20.53 15.72 9.96
CA GLU A 484 21.89 15.20 9.84
C GLU A 484 22.17 14.53 8.49
N VAL A 485 21.13 14.20 7.72
CA VAL A 485 21.22 13.28 6.57
C VAL A 485 20.75 13.88 5.25
N ASN A 486 19.82 14.85 5.25
CA ASN A 486 19.22 15.39 4.04
C ASN A 486 20.27 15.91 3.03
N GLY A 487 20.46 15.17 1.93
CA GLY A 487 21.31 15.56 0.80
C GLY A 487 22.82 15.50 1.03
N ASP A 488 23.28 14.89 2.13
CA ASP A 488 24.72 14.81 2.43
C ASP A 488 25.37 13.58 1.79
N SER A 489 25.97 13.80 0.62
CA SER A 489 26.58 12.74 -0.20
C SER A 489 27.73 11.98 0.48
N LYS A 490 28.20 12.43 1.65
CA LYS A 490 29.27 11.71 2.38
C LYS A 490 28.80 10.34 2.87
N TYR A 491 27.49 10.13 3.03
CA TYR A 491 26.90 8.87 3.50
C TYR A 491 26.42 7.95 2.36
N ASP A 492 26.62 8.32 1.09
CA ASP A 492 26.12 7.58 -0.08
C ASP A 492 26.70 6.14 -0.21
N ASN A 493 27.66 5.77 0.64
CA ASN A 493 28.21 4.43 0.81
C ASN A 493 27.38 3.53 1.77
N ILE A 494 26.24 4.03 2.27
CA ILE A 494 25.29 3.31 3.10
C ILE A 494 24.00 3.11 2.30
N PHE A 495 23.60 1.85 2.10
CA PHE A 495 22.39 1.49 1.36
C PHE A 495 21.35 0.91 2.32
N ASN A 496 20.16 1.50 2.34
CA ASN A 496 19.00 0.99 3.08
C ASN A 496 18.02 0.36 2.10
N ILE A 497 17.91 -0.96 2.09
CA ILE A 497 16.98 -1.69 1.22
C ILE A 497 15.65 -1.87 1.97
N ILE A 498 14.55 -1.36 1.41
CA ILE A 498 13.25 -1.25 2.09
C ILE A 498 12.12 -1.83 1.23
N ASN A 499 11.23 -2.60 1.85
CA ASN A 499 9.96 -2.96 1.23
C ASN A 499 8.91 -1.90 1.56
N GLN A 500 8.35 -1.24 0.53
CA GLN A 500 7.32 -0.20 0.72
C GLN A 500 6.07 -0.72 1.45
N SER A 501 5.79 -2.02 1.32
CA SER A 501 4.67 -2.68 1.99
C SER A 501 4.98 -3.13 3.43
N ASP A 502 6.20 -2.93 3.92
CA ASP A 502 6.60 -3.31 5.27
C ASP A 502 6.34 -2.17 6.27
N PRO A 503 5.54 -2.39 7.34
CA PRO A 503 5.27 -1.37 8.36
C PRO A 503 6.44 -1.11 9.32
N VAL A 504 7.44 -1.99 9.44
CA VAL A 504 8.53 -1.87 10.43
C VAL A 504 9.49 -0.70 10.15
N PRO A 505 9.89 -0.42 8.90
CA PRO A 505 10.60 0.80 8.54
C PRO A 505 9.94 2.10 9.05
N TYR A 506 8.62 2.09 9.30
CA TYR A 506 7.82 3.23 9.74
C TYR A 506 7.63 3.32 11.28
N VAL A 507 8.30 2.50 12.09
CA VAL A 507 8.17 2.54 13.57
C VAL A 507 8.55 3.88 14.21
N ALA A 508 9.42 4.62 13.53
CA ALA A 508 9.84 5.97 13.89
C ALA A 508 9.50 6.89 12.71
N PRO A 509 8.23 7.32 12.58
CA PRO A 509 7.77 8.04 11.40
C PRO A 509 8.47 9.39 11.27
N ALA A 510 8.58 9.87 10.03
CA ALA A 510 9.29 11.11 9.69
C ALA A 510 8.77 12.35 10.45
N ALA A 511 7.50 12.37 10.84
CA ALA A 511 6.91 13.43 11.68
C ALA A 511 7.60 13.59 13.06
N MET A 512 8.41 12.62 13.50
CA MET A 512 9.25 12.72 14.69
C MET A 512 10.65 13.33 14.42
N GLY A 513 10.95 13.68 13.17
CA GLY A 513 12.23 14.26 12.73
C GLY A 513 13.34 13.24 12.47
N PHE A 514 12.97 11.99 12.13
CA PHE A 514 13.93 10.93 11.85
C PHE A 514 14.05 10.60 10.36
N GLY A 515 15.27 10.25 9.95
CA GLY A 515 15.62 9.70 8.66
C GLY A 515 16.65 8.57 8.80
N ARG A 516 17.33 8.25 7.70
CA ARG A 516 18.40 7.24 7.65
C ARG A 516 19.66 7.86 7.04
N TYR A 517 20.82 7.40 7.48
CA TYR A 517 22.05 7.74 6.76
C TYR A 517 22.09 7.01 5.41
N GLY A 518 22.59 7.69 4.38
CA GLY A 518 22.81 7.14 3.04
C GLY A 518 21.58 7.11 2.16
N ILE A 519 21.54 6.15 1.23
CA ILE A 519 20.56 6.07 0.15
C ILE A 519 19.52 5.00 0.47
N ASP A 520 18.25 5.38 0.46
CA ASP A 520 17.12 4.47 0.55
C ASP A 520 16.81 3.87 -0.83
N ARG A 521 16.70 2.55 -0.90
CA ARG A 521 16.46 1.77 -2.11
C ARG A 521 15.27 0.84 -1.87
N TYR A 522 14.25 0.95 -2.69
CA TYR A 522 12.99 0.24 -2.49
C TYR A 522 12.87 -0.98 -3.38
N LEU A 523 12.35 -2.08 -2.81
CA LEU A 523 12.01 -3.28 -3.55
C LEU A 523 10.86 -2.98 -4.54
N PRO A 524 10.79 -3.68 -5.69
CA PRO A 524 9.71 -3.50 -6.65
C PRO A 524 8.31 -3.62 -6.03
N SER A 525 7.39 -2.74 -6.41
CA SER A 525 6.00 -2.73 -5.96
C SER A 525 5.04 -2.35 -7.10
N ALA A 526 3.74 -2.63 -6.93
CA ALA A 526 2.73 -2.31 -7.95
C ALA A 526 2.58 -0.80 -8.19
N GLU A 527 2.87 0.04 -7.18
CA GLU A 527 2.83 1.50 -7.32
C GLU A 527 4.09 2.12 -7.94
N SER A 528 5.22 1.40 -7.95
CA SER A 528 6.50 1.89 -8.48
C SER A 528 6.83 1.31 -9.86
N GLU A 529 6.44 0.07 -10.14
CA GLU A 529 6.83 -0.67 -11.35
C GLU A 529 5.62 -1.43 -11.94
N PRO A 530 4.46 -0.77 -12.17
CA PRO A 530 3.18 -1.44 -12.43
C PRO A 530 3.22 -2.43 -13.61
N GLU A 531 3.91 -2.09 -14.70
CA GLU A 531 3.95 -2.95 -15.90
C GLU A 531 4.76 -4.23 -15.68
N ASP A 532 5.96 -4.09 -15.11
CA ASP A 532 6.90 -5.20 -14.91
C ASP A 532 6.67 -5.97 -13.59
N TYR A 533 5.87 -5.42 -12.66
CA TYR A 533 5.69 -5.97 -11.32
C TYR A 533 5.26 -7.43 -11.33
N ALA A 534 4.35 -7.82 -12.22
CA ALA A 534 3.86 -9.20 -12.30
C ALA A 534 4.97 -10.20 -12.62
N ASP A 535 5.87 -9.85 -13.55
CA ASP A 535 6.99 -10.70 -13.97
C ASP A 535 8.13 -10.68 -12.94
N LEU A 536 8.44 -9.52 -12.37
CA LEU A 536 9.40 -9.37 -11.28
C LEU A 536 8.96 -10.19 -10.05
N LYS A 537 7.69 -10.08 -9.65
CA LYS A 537 7.10 -10.89 -8.58
C LYS A 537 7.17 -12.37 -8.88
N LYS A 538 6.93 -12.80 -10.13
CA LYS A 538 7.03 -14.22 -10.52
C LYS A 538 8.45 -14.76 -10.35
N LYS A 539 9.48 -13.98 -10.71
CA LYS A 539 10.89 -14.33 -10.49
C LYS A 539 11.22 -14.44 -9.00
N MET A 540 10.81 -13.45 -8.20
CA MET A 540 10.95 -13.49 -6.75
C MET A 540 10.24 -14.71 -6.14
N LEU A 541 9.00 -14.99 -6.53
CA LEU A 541 8.22 -16.10 -6.00
C LEU A 541 8.86 -17.46 -6.29
N ALA A 542 9.55 -17.60 -7.42
CA ALA A 542 10.29 -18.82 -7.74
C ALA A 542 11.41 -19.10 -6.72
N ILE A 543 12.10 -18.07 -6.26
CA ILE A 543 13.13 -18.18 -5.21
C ILE A 543 12.47 -18.35 -3.84
N TYR A 544 11.48 -17.51 -3.51
CA TYR A 544 10.78 -17.54 -2.23
C TYR A 544 10.20 -18.95 -1.98
N GLN A 545 9.41 -19.49 -2.91
CA GLN A 545 8.78 -20.80 -2.76
C GLN A 545 9.77 -21.98 -2.74
N ALA A 546 11.00 -21.80 -3.25
CA ALA A 546 12.04 -22.81 -3.19
C ALA A 546 12.75 -22.85 -1.82
N MET A 547 12.62 -21.81 -1.00
CA MET A 547 13.21 -21.79 0.34
C MET A 547 12.43 -22.71 1.30
N PRO A 548 13.11 -23.49 2.16
CA PRO A 548 12.50 -24.57 2.94
C PRO A 548 11.46 -24.12 3.99
N THR A 549 11.28 -22.81 4.22
CA THR A 549 10.43 -22.28 5.29
C THR A 549 9.57 -21.07 4.92
N THR A 550 9.24 -20.87 3.64
CA THR A 550 8.46 -19.69 3.26
C THR A 550 6.98 -19.91 3.50
N GLU A 551 6.38 -18.95 4.19
CA GLU A 551 4.93 -18.85 4.32
C GLU A 551 4.29 -18.60 2.95
N LYS A 552 2.96 -18.70 2.87
CA LYS A 552 2.27 -18.29 1.66
C LYS A 552 2.55 -16.79 1.48
N TYR A 553 2.95 -16.39 0.27
CA TYR A 553 2.97 -14.99 -0.10
C TYR A 553 1.54 -14.44 -0.07
N VAL A 554 1.28 -13.44 0.78
CA VAL A 554 -0.04 -12.85 1.03
C VAL A 554 -0.04 -11.31 1.02
N VAL A 555 1.09 -10.68 0.70
CA VAL A 555 1.22 -9.21 0.66
C VAL A 555 0.20 -8.60 -0.32
N ASP A 556 0.08 -9.18 -1.52
CA ASP A 556 -0.88 -8.73 -2.53
C ASP A 556 -2.31 -9.28 -2.33
N ASP A 557 -2.57 -10.09 -1.29
CA ASP A 557 -3.95 -10.47 -0.91
C ASP A 557 -4.64 -9.29 -0.15
N PHE A 558 -3.95 -8.16 0.01
CA PHE A 558 -4.43 -6.95 0.67
C PHE A 558 -5.72 -6.41 0.03
N GLN A 559 -6.70 -6.10 0.87
CA GLN A 559 -8.00 -5.61 0.41
C GLN A 559 -8.54 -4.53 1.34
N MET A 560 -8.78 -3.34 0.79
CA MET A 560 -9.48 -2.25 1.49
C MET A 560 -10.85 -2.72 2.00
N LYS A 561 -11.20 -2.28 3.22
CA LYS A 561 -12.45 -2.59 3.90
C LYS A 561 -13.28 -1.33 4.12
N LYS A 562 -14.61 -1.48 4.09
CA LYS A 562 -15.53 -0.40 4.46
C LYS A 562 -16.67 -0.86 5.34
N ILE A 563 -17.17 0.06 6.15
CA ILE A 563 -18.39 -0.13 6.95
C ILE A 563 -19.62 0.11 6.06
N SER A 564 -20.46 -0.91 5.91
CA SER A 564 -21.69 -0.88 5.14
C SER A 564 -22.87 -0.38 5.98
N VAL A 565 -23.19 0.91 5.84
CA VAL A 565 -24.30 1.57 6.53
C VAL A 565 -25.68 0.97 6.19
N ASP A 566 -25.85 0.42 4.99
CA ASP A 566 -27.10 -0.26 4.58
C ASP A 566 -27.43 -1.50 5.42
N ASN A 567 -26.40 -2.10 6.03
CA ASN A 567 -26.54 -3.29 6.88
C ASN A 567 -26.66 -2.93 8.38
N LEU A 568 -26.63 -1.65 8.75
CA LEU A 568 -26.99 -1.17 10.09
C LEU A 568 -28.53 -1.23 10.27
N THR A 569 -29.07 -2.43 10.46
CA THR A 569 -30.48 -2.58 10.85
C THR A 569 -30.64 -2.50 12.37
N TRP A 570 -31.56 -1.64 12.82
CA TRP A 570 -31.83 -1.28 14.22
C TRP A 570 -32.53 -2.38 15.05
N ASN A 571 -32.10 -3.66 14.95
CA ASN A 571 -32.71 -4.75 15.70
C ASN A 571 -31.68 -5.62 16.42
N ALA A 572 -31.50 -5.30 17.71
CA ALA A 572 -31.15 -6.18 18.82
C ALA A 572 -29.86 -7.04 18.74
N VAL A 573 -28.76 -6.52 19.30
CA VAL A 573 -27.82 -7.14 20.27
C VAL A 573 -27.27 -8.56 20.00
N GLY A 574 -27.37 -9.11 18.79
CA GLY A 574 -26.75 -10.39 18.46
C GLY A 574 -26.67 -10.59 16.95
N PHE A 575 -25.46 -10.90 16.46
CA PHE A 575 -25.11 -11.15 15.05
C PHE A 575 -24.68 -9.93 14.20
N LEU A 576 -23.90 -9.00 14.74
CA LEU A 576 -23.10 -8.04 13.93
C LEU A 576 -21.94 -8.70 13.14
N LYS A 577 -21.93 -10.04 12.98
CA LYS A 577 -20.82 -10.74 12.29
C LYS A 577 -20.95 -10.75 10.76
N ASP A 578 -22.15 -10.74 10.20
CA ASP A 578 -22.35 -10.88 8.74
C ASP A 578 -22.86 -9.56 8.13
N GLY A 579 -22.01 -8.91 7.33
CA GLY A 579 -22.39 -7.82 6.42
C GLY A 579 -22.12 -6.38 6.90
N LEU A 580 -21.73 -6.13 8.16
CA LEU A 580 -21.38 -4.76 8.59
C LEU A 580 -20.11 -4.26 7.93
N ILE A 581 -19.11 -5.11 7.74
CA ILE A 581 -17.93 -4.81 6.94
C ILE A 581 -18.06 -5.54 5.62
N VAL A 582 -17.68 -4.86 4.56
CA VAL A 582 -17.51 -5.47 3.25
C VAL A 582 -16.15 -5.09 2.69
N ASN A 583 -15.68 -5.89 1.73
CA ASN A 583 -14.57 -5.47 0.89
C ASN A 583 -14.99 -4.20 0.14
N ASP A 584 -14.13 -3.19 0.14
CA ASP A 584 -14.33 -2.02 -0.68
C ASP A 584 -13.79 -2.25 -2.08
N THR A 585 -14.58 -2.90 -2.93
CA THR A 585 -14.17 -3.31 -4.27
C THR A 585 -13.94 -2.14 -5.24
N LYS A 586 -14.30 -0.91 -4.84
CA LYS A 586 -14.01 0.30 -5.63
C LYS A 586 -12.68 0.94 -5.27
N HIS A 587 -12.16 0.64 -4.07
CA HIS A 587 -10.94 1.22 -3.54
C HIS A 587 -9.85 0.15 -3.54
N ASN A 588 -9.05 0.13 -4.60
CA ASN A 588 -8.06 -0.92 -4.90
C ASN A 588 -6.62 -0.51 -4.52
N TYR A 589 -6.40 0.17 -3.39
CA TYR A 589 -5.03 0.47 -2.95
C TYR A 589 -4.21 -0.81 -2.72
N SER A 590 -2.93 -0.78 -3.10
CA SER A 590 -1.94 -1.75 -2.64
C SER A 590 -1.67 -1.55 -1.15
N GLN A 591 -1.02 -2.55 -0.53
CA GLN A 591 -0.61 -2.46 0.87
C GLN A 591 0.33 -1.27 1.11
N GLY A 592 1.28 -1.01 0.21
CA GLY A 592 2.23 0.11 0.29
C GLY A 592 1.54 1.47 0.28
N VAL A 593 0.63 1.71 -0.68
CA VAL A 593 -0.14 2.97 -0.78
C VAL A 593 -1.08 3.16 0.42
N PHE A 594 -1.66 2.07 0.94
CA PHE A 594 -2.43 2.15 2.18
C PHE A 594 -1.56 2.54 3.38
N LEU A 595 -0.37 1.95 3.49
CA LEU A 595 0.55 2.19 4.60
C LEU A 595 1.03 3.63 4.63
N SER A 596 1.39 4.22 3.48
CA SER A 596 1.79 5.63 3.40
C SER A 596 0.69 6.55 3.96
N ASP A 597 -0.55 6.39 3.50
CA ASP A 597 -1.68 7.20 3.99
C ASP A 597 -1.98 6.96 5.47
N TYR A 598 -1.93 5.70 5.92
CA TYR A 598 -2.25 5.33 7.30
C TYR A 598 -1.21 5.89 8.28
N VAL A 599 0.08 5.78 7.96
CA VAL A 599 1.17 6.32 8.80
C VAL A 599 1.09 7.85 8.86
N THR A 600 0.77 8.51 7.75
CA THR A 600 0.47 9.96 7.72
C THR A 600 -0.67 10.33 8.67
N ILE A 601 -1.81 9.64 8.60
CA ILE A 601 -2.96 9.88 9.49
C ILE A 601 -2.57 9.72 10.95
N LEU A 602 -1.82 8.66 11.29
CA LEU A 602 -1.34 8.44 12.65
C LEU A 602 -0.43 9.56 13.13
N SER A 603 0.48 9.96 12.25
CA SER A 603 1.50 10.98 12.49
C SER A 603 0.88 12.34 12.75
N LYS A 604 -0.10 12.77 11.93
CA LYS A 604 -0.72 14.10 12.06
C LYS A 604 -1.65 14.23 13.27
N LYS A 605 -2.42 13.18 13.61
CA LYS A 605 -3.45 13.29 14.66
C LYS A 605 -2.98 12.89 16.05
N PHE A 606 -2.21 11.80 16.13
CA PHE A 606 -2.06 11.09 17.39
C PHE A 606 -0.64 11.16 17.92
N ILE A 607 0.32 10.88 17.05
CA ILE A 607 1.74 11.06 17.37
C ILE A 607 2.02 12.55 17.47
N VAL A 608 1.63 13.33 16.45
CA VAL A 608 1.84 14.78 16.27
C VAL A 608 3.30 15.15 16.16
N ASN A 609 4.08 14.81 17.19
CA ASN A 609 5.51 14.99 17.25
C ASN A 609 6.13 13.99 18.25
N ARG A 610 7.45 13.98 18.28
CA ARG A 610 8.26 13.13 19.15
C ARG A 610 7.94 13.30 20.64
N GLU A 611 7.81 14.53 21.13
CA GLU A 611 7.58 14.82 22.55
C GLU A 611 6.24 14.24 23.03
N ASN A 612 5.19 14.43 22.23
CA ASN A 612 3.86 13.91 22.53
C ASN A 612 3.82 12.38 22.54
N TYR A 613 4.54 11.71 21.63
CA TYR A 613 4.68 10.25 21.68
C TYR A 613 5.35 9.76 22.98
N VAL A 614 6.46 10.40 23.37
CA VAL A 614 7.23 10.00 24.55
C VAL A 614 6.40 10.18 25.83
N ASP A 615 5.70 11.31 25.95
CA ASP A 615 4.87 11.62 27.11
C ASP A 615 3.67 10.67 27.25
N ARG A 616 3.05 10.28 26.12
CA ARG A 616 1.76 9.55 26.14
C ARG A 616 1.84 8.04 25.97
N TYR A 617 2.83 7.54 25.25
CA TYR A 617 2.78 6.16 24.71
C TYR A 617 4.07 5.35 24.90
N GLN A 618 5.25 5.99 24.95
CA GLN A 618 6.53 5.27 24.89
C GLN A 618 6.65 4.20 25.98
N ASN A 619 6.44 4.55 27.26
CA ASN A 619 6.71 3.62 28.36
C ASN A 619 5.71 2.46 28.36
N GLU A 620 4.45 2.76 28.04
CA GLU A 620 3.36 1.80 27.96
C GLU A 620 3.58 0.80 26.83
N ILE A 621 3.91 1.28 25.62
CA ILE A 621 4.19 0.40 24.48
C ILE A 621 5.44 -0.44 24.74
N ARG A 622 6.51 0.18 25.28
CA ARG A 622 7.75 -0.54 25.61
C ARG A 622 7.52 -1.65 26.61
N GLU A 623 6.72 -1.42 27.65
CA GLU A 623 6.46 -2.46 28.65
C GLU A 623 5.67 -3.61 28.07
N ILE A 624 4.65 -3.35 27.25
CA ILE A 624 3.89 -4.47 26.70
C ILE A 624 4.76 -5.25 25.70
N CYS A 625 5.62 -4.58 24.95
CA CYS A 625 6.65 -5.25 24.16
C CYS A 625 7.61 -6.06 25.04
N SER A 626 8.08 -5.54 26.18
CA SER A 626 9.01 -6.27 27.04
C SER A 626 8.42 -7.61 27.52
N VAL A 627 7.13 -7.61 27.86
CA VAL A 627 6.40 -8.83 28.28
C VAL A 627 6.20 -9.79 27.11
N VAL A 628 5.72 -9.29 25.97
CA VAL A 628 5.41 -10.10 24.77
C VAL A 628 6.65 -10.81 24.25
N PHE A 629 7.77 -10.10 24.25
CA PHE A 629 9.03 -10.57 23.70
C PHE A 629 9.96 -11.19 24.75
N GLY A 630 9.61 -11.13 26.04
CA GLY A 630 10.42 -11.62 27.15
C GLY A 630 10.11 -13.01 27.67
N CYS A 631 8.97 -13.57 27.24
CA CYS A 631 8.50 -14.88 27.65
C CYS A 631 9.09 -16.00 26.79
N THR A 632 8.83 -17.26 27.14
CA THR A 632 9.27 -18.38 26.29
C THR A 632 8.59 -18.33 24.92
N ASP A 633 9.18 -18.97 23.91
CA ASP A 633 8.67 -19.03 22.53
C ASP A 633 7.22 -19.55 22.52
N GLU A 634 6.92 -20.53 23.39
CA GLU A 634 5.58 -21.10 23.54
C GLU A 634 4.60 -20.14 24.23
N GLN A 635 5.06 -19.38 25.21
CA GLN A 635 4.24 -18.37 25.89
C GLN A 635 3.97 -17.18 24.95
N SER A 636 4.99 -16.67 24.26
CA SER A 636 4.87 -15.56 23.30
C SER A 636 3.95 -15.93 22.13
N GLY A 637 4.07 -17.15 21.59
CA GLY A 637 3.15 -17.66 20.57
C GLY A 637 1.70 -17.72 21.05
N ARG A 638 1.44 -18.28 22.25
CA ARG A 638 0.07 -18.34 22.82
C ARG A 638 -0.50 -16.95 23.15
N LEU A 639 0.34 -16.07 23.68
CA LEU A 639 -0.02 -14.68 23.98
C LEU A 639 -0.47 -13.97 22.70
N THR A 640 0.34 -14.09 21.65
CA THR A 640 0.09 -13.48 20.34
C THR A 640 -1.18 -14.06 19.71
N ASP A 641 -1.30 -15.39 19.61
CA ASP A 641 -2.49 -16.06 19.06
C ASP A 641 -3.77 -15.59 19.79
N SER A 642 -3.72 -15.48 21.12
CA SER A 642 -4.86 -15.03 21.93
C SER A 642 -5.22 -13.57 21.65
N ILE A 643 -4.24 -12.66 21.58
CA ILE A 643 -4.48 -11.24 21.27
C ILE A 643 -5.03 -11.08 19.85
N VAL A 644 -4.40 -11.74 18.87
CA VAL A 644 -4.80 -11.74 17.46
C VAL A 644 -6.24 -12.22 17.30
N SER A 645 -6.57 -13.34 17.92
CA SER A 645 -7.92 -13.89 17.92
C SER A 645 -8.92 -12.93 18.56
N GLN A 646 -8.57 -12.30 19.67
CA GLN A 646 -9.40 -11.31 20.34
C GLN A 646 -9.61 -10.08 19.45
N VAL A 647 -8.56 -9.49 18.88
CA VAL A 647 -8.68 -8.33 17.97
C VAL A 647 -9.54 -8.69 16.76
N LYS A 648 -9.26 -9.77 16.02
CA LYS A 648 -10.07 -10.18 14.85
C LYS A 648 -11.52 -10.52 15.22
N SER A 649 -11.76 -11.08 16.40
CA SER A 649 -13.12 -11.46 16.81
C SER A 649 -13.88 -10.35 17.53
N GLU A 650 -13.21 -9.28 17.98
CA GLU A 650 -13.79 -8.26 18.85
C GLU A 650 -13.51 -6.81 18.41
N TRP A 651 -12.75 -6.56 17.33
CA TRP A 651 -12.47 -5.21 16.80
C TRP A 651 -13.77 -4.43 16.51
N TYR A 652 -14.86 -5.12 16.14
CA TYR A 652 -16.17 -4.51 15.92
C TYR A 652 -16.71 -3.81 17.18
N LYS A 653 -16.19 -4.12 18.38
CA LYS A 653 -16.53 -3.42 19.61
C LYS A 653 -16.04 -1.96 19.59
N PHE A 654 -14.92 -1.67 18.94
CA PHE A 654 -14.40 -0.31 18.75
C PHE A 654 -15.26 0.47 17.75
N VAL A 655 -15.57 -0.15 16.61
CA VAL A 655 -16.52 0.43 15.64
C VAL A 655 -17.90 0.63 16.26
N GLY A 656 -18.37 -0.32 17.06
CA GLY A 656 -19.63 -0.20 17.76
C GLY A 656 -19.60 0.90 18.83
N ALA A 657 -18.53 1.00 19.61
CA ALA A 657 -18.36 2.08 20.58
C ALA A 657 -18.43 3.46 19.89
N TYR A 658 -17.79 3.61 18.72
CA TYR A 658 -17.87 4.81 17.90
C TYR A 658 -19.29 5.09 17.40
N ILE A 659 -19.93 4.13 16.73
CA ILE A 659 -21.26 4.29 16.13
C ILE A 659 -22.33 4.61 17.19
N TRP A 660 -22.26 3.99 18.38
CA TRP A 660 -23.29 4.07 19.43
C TRP A 660 -22.95 5.00 20.60
N ASN A 661 -21.94 5.88 20.46
CA ASN A 661 -21.54 6.82 21.53
C ASN A 661 -22.58 7.93 21.83
N THR A 662 -23.81 7.79 21.34
CA THR A 662 -24.93 8.68 21.60
C THR A 662 -25.91 8.04 22.58
N GLY A 663 -25.44 7.43 23.67
CA GLY A 663 -26.27 7.20 24.88
C GLY A 663 -27.30 6.07 24.84
N LEU A 664 -27.15 5.10 23.93
CA LEU A 664 -27.71 3.75 24.02
C LEU A 664 -26.57 2.73 23.92
N ASN A 665 -25.55 2.83 24.79
CA ASN A 665 -24.46 1.86 24.79
C ASN A 665 -24.92 0.53 25.41
N PRO A 666 -24.82 -0.62 24.70
CA PRO A 666 -24.98 -1.93 25.35
C PRO A 666 -23.86 -2.25 26.38
N TRP A 667 -22.78 -1.44 26.45
CA TRP A 667 -21.52 -1.76 27.15
C TRP A 667 -21.12 -0.77 28.27
N GLY A 668 -21.82 0.36 28.46
CA GLY A 668 -21.66 1.29 29.61
C GLY A 668 -20.88 2.60 29.38
N THR A 669 -20.13 3.11 30.37
CA THR A 669 -19.40 4.42 30.36
C THR A 669 -18.15 4.40 29.48
N GLU A 670 -17.62 5.57 29.08
CA GLU A 670 -16.33 5.75 28.36
C GLU A 670 -15.19 4.94 29.00
N GLU A 671 -15.14 4.94 30.33
CA GLU A 671 -14.20 4.15 31.13
C GLU A 671 -14.23 2.63 30.84
N LYS A 672 -15.38 2.07 30.44
CA LYS A 672 -15.49 0.65 30.07
C LYS A 672 -15.00 0.37 28.65
N ALA A 673 -15.17 1.32 27.72
CA ALA A 673 -14.61 1.20 26.37
C ALA A 673 -13.07 1.24 26.41
N LEU A 674 -12.52 2.10 27.27
CA LEU A 674 -11.08 2.19 27.51
C LEU A 674 -10.47 0.94 28.16
N LYS A 675 -11.27 0.04 28.74
CA LYS A 675 -10.77 -1.21 29.35
C LYS A 675 -10.85 -2.42 28.42
N ILE A 676 -11.26 -2.24 27.15
CA ILE A 676 -11.37 -3.35 26.20
C ILE A 676 -9.99 -3.97 25.93
N VAL A 677 -8.98 -3.17 25.56
CA VAL A 677 -7.63 -3.71 25.31
C VAL A 677 -7.01 -4.27 26.59
N SER A 678 -7.16 -3.60 27.74
CA SER A 678 -6.67 -4.13 29.04
C SER A 678 -7.24 -5.54 29.31
N GLY A 679 -8.53 -5.76 29.05
CA GLY A 679 -9.16 -7.08 29.13
C GLY A 679 -8.53 -8.10 28.19
N TRP A 680 -8.20 -7.70 26.95
CA TRP A 680 -7.53 -8.57 25.99
C TRP A 680 -6.14 -8.99 26.44
N LEU A 681 -5.35 -8.03 26.93
CA LEU A 681 -3.99 -8.29 27.41
C LEU A 681 -3.99 -9.24 28.62
N ARG A 682 -4.87 -9.01 29.60
CA ARG A 682 -5.02 -9.90 30.76
C ARG A 682 -5.37 -11.32 30.36
N LYS A 683 -6.36 -11.46 29.47
CA LYS A 683 -6.79 -12.78 28.98
C LYS A 683 -5.67 -13.47 28.22
N ALA A 684 -4.95 -12.74 27.38
CA ALA A 684 -3.84 -13.32 26.63
C ALA A 684 -2.69 -13.76 27.54
N LEU A 685 -2.35 -12.97 28.56
CA LEU A 685 -1.35 -13.35 29.57
C LEU A 685 -1.77 -14.63 30.30
N GLN A 686 -3.06 -14.76 30.62
CA GLN A 686 -3.63 -15.97 31.21
C GLN A 686 -3.56 -17.18 30.26
N ASP A 687 -3.98 -17.02 28.99
CA ASP A 687 -3.96 -18.08 27.98
C ASP A 687 -2.52 -18.55 27.67
N ALA A 688 -1.56 -17.63 27.76
CA ALA A 688 -0.13 -17.90 27.64
C ALA A 688 0.49 -18.55 28.89
N GLY A 689 -0.19 -18.53 30.04
CA GLY A 689 0.36 -19.00 31.30
C GLY A 689 1.50 -18.14 31.83
N ILE A 690 1.46 -16.82 31.57
CA ILE A 690 2.42 -15.83 32.07
C ILE A 690 1.85 -15.27 33.37
N THR A 691 2.57 -15.46 34.49
CA THR A 691 2.12 -15.05 35.83
C THR A 691 2.98 -13.96 36.45
N ASP A 692 4.17 -13.70 35.91
CA ASP A 692 5.13 -12.73 36.43
C ASP A 692 5.06 -11.44 35.61
N TYR A 693 4.03 -10.63 35.87
CA TYR A 693 3.84 -9.31 35.25
C TYR A 693 3.19 -8.35 36.23
N ASN A 694 3.37 -7.04 36.01
CA ASN A 694 2.72 -6.02 36.81
C ASN A 694 1.32 -5.72 36.25
N GLU A 695 0.29 -6.21 36.94
CA GLU A 695 -1.12 -6.05 36.54
C GLU A 695 -1.55 -4.59 36.38
N LEU A 696 -1.11 -3.69 37.25
CA LEU A 696 -1.44 -2.26 37.16
C LEU A 696 -0.85 -1.61 35.91
N VAL A 697 0.37 -2.03 35.53
CA VAL A 697 1.05 -1.49 34.36
C VAL A 697 0.37 -1.99 33.07
N ILE A 698 0.04 -3.28 32.99
CA ILE A 698 -0.71 -3.86 31.87
C ILE A 698 -2.08 -3.18 31.69
N ASP A 699 -2.78 -2.89 32.80
CA ASP A 699 -4.05 -2.18 32.74
C ASP A 699 -3.91 -0.77 32.22
N TYR A 700 -2.96 -0.02 32.78
CA TYR A 700 -2.74 1.36 32.39
C TYR A 700 -2.35 1.46 30.91
N ALA A 701 -1.46 0.58 30.47
CA ALA A 701 -0.99 0.53 29.10
C ALA A 701 -2.10 0.10 28.13
N GLY A 702 -2.97 -0.85 28.54
CA GLY A 702 -4.18 -1.20 27.79
C GLY A 702 -5.20 -0.06 27.69
N VAL A 703 -5.32 0.79 28.72
CA VAL A 703 -6.20 1.98 28.67
C VAL A 703 -5.68 3.02 27.68
N LYS A 704 -4.39 3.34 27.74
CA LYS A 704 -3.74 4.27 26.80
C LYS A 704 -3.87 3.80 25.36
N LEU A 705 -3.78 2.50 25.15
CA LEU A 705 -3.96 1.97 23.82
C LEU A 705 -5.40 2.03 23.33
N SER A 706 -6.34 1.65 24.20
CA SER A 706 -7.76 1.73 23.86
C SER A 706 -8.16 3.16 23.47
N ASP A 707 -7.60 4.16 24.14
CA ASP A 707 -7.79 5.58 23.80
C ASP A 707 -7.32 5.90 22.37
N LEU A 708 -6.10 5.51 22.02
CA LEU A 708 -5.55 5.72 20.69
C LEU A 708 -6.34 4.97 19.60
N MET A 709 -6.75 3.71 19.86
CA MET A 709 -7.60 2.93 18.95
C MET A 709 -8.99 3.56 18.77
N LEU A 710 -9.61 4.04 19.85
CA LEU A 710 -10.90 4.72 19.83
C LEU A 710 -10.80 6.02 19.04
N ALA A 711 -9.71 6.76 19.19
CA ALA A 711 -9.49 8.00 18.46
C ALA A 711 -9.30 7.73 16.96
N LEU A 712 -8.55 6.70 16.58
CA LEU A 712 -8.38 6.29 15.19
C LEU A 712 -9.69 5.80 14.56
N VAL A 713 -10.42 4.88 15.19
CA VAL A 713 -11.70 4.42 14.65
C VAL A 713 -12.73 5.55 14.56
N SER A 714 -12.64 6.56 15.43
CA SER A 714 -13.58 7.69 15.40
C SER A 714 -13.35 8.65 14.26
N ASN A 715 -12.13 8.69 13.72
CA ASN A 715 -11.71 9.61 12.66
C ASN A 715 -11.53 8.91 11.32
N HIS A 716 -11.07 7.66 11.31
CA HIS A 716 -10.81 6.91 10.08
C HIS A 716 -11.24 5.44 10.24
N PRO A 717 -12.54 5.17 10.45
CA PRO A 717 -13.02 3.83 10.78
C PRO A 717 -12.72 2.78 9.70
N ASN A 718 -12.75 3.16 8.41
CA ASN A 718 -12.44 2.25 7.30
C ASN A 718 -10.95 1.92 7.24
N TYR A 719 -10.06 2.89 7.45
CA TYR A 719 -8.61 2.63 7.53
C TYR A 719 -8.29 1.74 8.72
N PHE A 720 -8.82 2.04 9.91
CA PHE A 720 -8.66 1.18 11.10
C PHE A 720 -9.12 -0.26 10.84
N THR A 721 -10.32 -0.43 10.28
CA THR A 721 -10.88 -1.75 9.94
C THR A 721 -10.01 -2.47 8.91
N THR A 722 -9.47 -1.74 7.94
CA THR A 722 -8.58 -2.28 6.90
C THR A 722 -7.29 -2.78 7.51
N ALA A 723 -6.61 -2.00 8.36
CA ALA A 723 -5.39 -2.42 9.03
C ALA A 723 -5.61 -3.70 9.85
N VAL A 724 -6.69 -3.75 10.65
CA VAL A 724 -7.00 -4.90 11.50
C VAL A 724 -7.27 -6.17 10.70
N LEU A 725 -7.99 -6.07 9.58
CA LEU A 725 -8.39 -7.25 8.79
C LEU A 725 -7.37 -7.71 7.76
N ASN A 726 -6.34 -6.90 7.48
CA ASN A 726 -5.22 -7.25 6.60
C ASN A 726 -3.91 -7.52 7.37
N GLY A 727 -3.97 -7.68 8.70
CA GLY A 727 -2.77 -7.80 9.53
C GLY A 727 -1.80 -8.93 9.12
N GLU A 728 -2.29 -10.00 8.50
CA GLU A 728 -1.44 -11.08 7.97
C GLU A 728 -0.55 -10.60 6.80
N GLY A 729 -1.12 -9.88 5.82
CA GLY A 729 -0.37 -9.28 4.71
C GLY A 729 0.62 -8.21 5.19
N LEU A 730 0.19 -7.38 6.14
CA LEU A 730 1.02 -6.33 6.74
C LEU A 730 2.27 -6.90 7.42
N GLY A 731 2.14 -8.03 8.13
CA GLY A 731 3.28 -8.70 8.75
C GLY A 731 4.18 -9.44 7.75
N ALA A 732 3.61 -10.03 6.70
CA ALA A 732 4.34 -10.84 5.74
C ALA A 732 5.38 -10.05 4.92
N ALA A 733 5.15 -8.74 4.74
CA ALA A 733 6.09 -7.87 4.05
C ALA A 733 7.45 -7.74 4.77
N HIS A 734 7.49 -7.94 6.10
CA HIS A 734 8.71 -7.88 6.91
C HIS A 734 9.48 -9.21 6.98
N TYR A 735 9.14 -10.21 6.15
CA TYR A 735 9.82 -11.50 6.20
C TYR A 735 11.21 -11.42 5.57
N PRO A 736 12.29 -11.80 6.29
CA PRO A 736 13.65 -11.71 5.76
C PRO A 736 13.85 -12.62 4.55
N GLU A 737 13.14 -13.75 4.48
CA GLU A 737 13.11 -14.62 3.30
C GLU A 737 12.50 -13.93 2.07
N LEU A 738 11.51 -13.04 2.26
CA LEU A 738 10.90 -12.29 1.18
C LEU A 738 11.86 -11.21 0.64
N CYS A 739 12.48 -10.45 1.55
CA CYS A 739 13.52 -9.47 1.20
C CYS A 739 14.69 -10.17 0.46
N TYR A 740 15.11 -11.34 0.95
CA TYR A 740 16.13 -12.16 0.32
C TYR A 740 15.72 -12.65 -1.07
N ALA A 741 14.49 -13.15 -1.23
CA ALA A 741 14.01 -13.63 -2.52
C ALA A 741 13.95 -12.52 -3.57
N TRP A 742 13.57 -11.30 -3.18
CA TRP A 742 13.62 -10.14 -4.05
C TRP A 742 15.05 -9.84 -4.49
N LEU A 743 15.99 -9.68 -3.55
CA LEU A 743 17.39 -9.37 -3.89
C LEU A 743 18.04 -10.47 -4.73
N ALA A 744 17.87 -11.74 -4.36
CA ALA A 744 18.38 -12.87 -5.11
C ALA A 744 17.77 -12.94 -6.52
N SER A 745 16.51 -12.51 -6.72
CA SER A 745 15.90 -12.49 -8.06
C SER A 745 16.47 -11.40 -8.99
N MET A 746 17.21 -10.45 -8.41
CA MET A 746 17.88 -9.33 -9.10
C MET A 746 19.42 -9.46 -9.05
N ASP A 747 19.94 -10.60 -8.60
CA ASP A 747 21.38 -10.88 -8.47
C ASP A 747 21.82 -11.92 -9.52
N SER A 748 22.82 -11.56 -10.33
CA SER A 748 23.29 -12.37 -11.45
C SER A 748 23.84 -13.72 -11.02
N ASN A 749 24.33 -13.85 -9.78
CA ASN A 749 24.81 -15.13 -9.26
C ASN A 749 23.70 -16.17 -9.06
N TYR A 750 22.43 -15.73 -9.00
CA TYR A 750 21.28 -16.59 -8.79
C TYR A 750 20.50 -16.86 -10.07
N VAL A 751 20.36 -15.87 -10.96
CA VAL A 751 19.49 -15.95 -12.15
C VAL A 751 20.23 -15.80 -13.48
N GLY A 752 21.56 -15.59 -13.48
CA GLY A 752 22.41 -15.61 -14.68
C GLY A 752 22.39 -14.36 -15.57
N THR A 753 21.31 -13.59 -15.56
CA THR A 753 21.16 -12.32 -16.30
C THR A 753 20.39 -11.33 -15.43
N THR A 754 20.82 -10.07 -15.30
CA THR A 754 20.12 -9.09 -14.44
C THR A 754 20.08 -7.66 -14.97
N ALA A 755 19.01 -6.97 -14.58
CA ALA A 755 18.95 -5.52 -14.42
C ALA A 755 18.57 -5.25 -12.95
N ASN A 756 19.33 -4.42 -12.25
CA ASN A 756 18.96 -3.95 -10.91
C ASN A 756 17.71 -3.07 -11.03
N ARG A 757 16.63 -3.41 -10.32
CA ARG A 757 15.32 -2.72 -10.38
C ARG A 757 14.90 -2.13 -9.03
N LEU A 758 15.87 -1.79 -8.18
CA LEU A 758 15.58 -1.01 -6.96
C LEU A 758 15.25 0.43 -7.32
N ASN A 759 14.13 0.94 -6.83
CA ASN A 759 13.66 2.31 -7.08
C ASN A 759 13.80 3.21 -5.83
N ASN A 760 13.35 4.46 -5.91
CA ASN A 760 13.39 5.43 -4.82
C ASN A 760 12.14 5.42 -3.92
N GLY A 761 11.16 4.55 -4.19
CA GLY A 761 9.90 4.42 -3.44
C GLY A 761 8.88 5.54 -3.72
N GLY A 762 9.21 6.49 -4.59
CA GLY A 762 8.36 7.61 -4.95
C GLY A 762 7.22 7.21 -5.88
N PHE A 763 6.05 7.82 -5.68
CA PHE A 763 4.91 7.69 -6.57
C PHE A 763 4.06 8.96 -6.53
N ARG A 764 3.16 9.09 -7.51
CA ARG A 764 2.23 10.21 -7.64
C ARG A 764 0.80 9.69 -7.57
N ILE A 765 -0.08 10.46 -6.98
CA ILE A 765 -1.52 10.18 -7.02
C ILE A 765 -2.23 11.36 -7.65
N ILE A 766 -2.85 11.12 -8.81
CA ILE A 766 -3.86 12.05 -9.34
C ILE A 766 -5.16 11.79 -8.61
N ARG A 767 -5.86 12.85 -8.22
CA ARG A 767 -7.17 12.74 -7.59
C ARG A 767 -8.19 13.64 -8.24
N ILE A 768 -9.38 13.11 -8.52
CA ILE A 768 -10.42 13.82 -9.26
C ILE A 768 -11.76 13.74 -8.52
N ASN A 769 -12.40 14.90 -8.33
CA ASN A 769 -13.73 15.02 -7.74
C ASN A 769 -14.68 15.73 -8.69
N CYS A 770 -15.55 14.96 -9.37
CA CYS A 770 -16.71 15.38 -10.17
C CYS A 770 -17.28 14.15 -10.91
N GLU A 771 -18.47 14.28 -11.51
CA GLU A 771 -19.04 13.32 -12.46
C GLU A 771 -18.34 13.30 -13.83
N VAL A 772 -17.03 13.03 -13.85
CA VAL A 772 -16.23 12.83 -15.06
C VAL A 772 -15.87 11.37 -15.29
N ASP A 773 -15.66 10.99 -16.54
CA ASP A 773 -14.97 9.77 -16.94
C ASP A 773 -13.47 10.09 -17.10
N VAL A 774 -12.60 9.24 -16.58
CA VAL A 774 -11.14 9.46 -16.57
C VAL A 774 -10.45 8.38 -17.40
N LYS A 775 -9.48 8.76 -18.22
CA LYS A 775 -8.54 7.84 -18.87
C LYS A 775 -7.12 8.34 -18.64
N VAL A 776 -6.18 7.42 -18.51
CA VAL A 776 -4.75 7.72 -18.40
C VAL A 776 -4.00 6.95 -19.47
N PHE A 777 -3.04 7.61 -20.09
CA PHE A 777 -2.20 7.08 -21.17
C PHE A 777 -0.72 7.25 -20.83
N ASP A 778 0.10 6.34 -21.32
CA ASP A 778 1.57 6.42 -21.28
C ASP A 778 2.13 7.35 -22.37
N ALA A 779 3.47 7.44 -22.45
CA ALA A 779 4.17 8.20 -23.48
C ALA A 779 3.83 7.77 -24.93
N GLU A 780 3.51 6.49 -25.11
CA GLU A 780 3.22 5.83 -26.38
C GLU A 780 1.73 5.91 -26.77
N GLN A 781 0.92 6.60 -25.96
CA GLN A 781 -0.53 6.75 -26.12
C GLN A 781 -1.33 5.45 -25.93
N ASN A 782 -0.76 4.44 -25.26
CA ASN A 782 -1.53 3.28 -24.81
C ASN A 782 -2.36 3.66 -23.59
N LYS A 783 -3.63 3.24 -23.54
CA LYS A 783 -4.51 3.49 -22.40
C LYS A 783 -4.16 2.52 -21.26
N ILE A 784 -3.54 3.03 -20.20
CA ILE A 784 -3.07 2.23 -19.05
C ILE A 784 -4.08 2.10 -17.90
N ALA A 785 -4.96 3.10 -17.73
CA ALA A 785 -5.99 3.11 -16.71
C ALA A 785 -7.24 3.86 -17.18
N SER A 786 -8.41 3.48 -16.66
CA SER A 786 -9.63 4.28 -16.85
C SER A 786 -10.62 4.09 -15.71
N ILE A 787 -11.36 5.16 -15.41
CA ILE A 787 -12.46 5.16 -14.44
C ILE A 787 -13.70 5.72 -15.14
N ILE A 788 -14.61 4.83 -15.53
CA ILE A 788 -15.82 5.16 -16.29
C ILE A 788 -17.04 4.91 -15.41
N ASN A 789 -17.91 5.90 -15.24
CA ASN A 789 -19.10 5.80 -14.41
C ASN A 789 -18.81 5.28 -12.98
N GLU A 790 -17.77 5.83 -12.35
CA GLU A 790 -17.31 5.46 -10.99
C GLU A 790 -16.88 3.99 -10.84
N GLN A 791 -16.41 3.36 -11.92
CA GLN A 791 -15.84 2.02 -11.95
C GLN A 791 -14.49 2.06 -12.65
N SER A 792 -13.45 1.52 -12.01
CA SER A 792 -12.14 1.33 -12.66
C SER A 792 -12.16 0.13 -13.61
N ASP A 793 -11.32 0.17 -14.63
CA ASP A 793 -11.06 -0.96 -15.52
C ASP A 793 -10.24 -2.02 -14.79
N GLU A 794 -10.75 -3.25 -14.70
CA GLU A 794 -10.09 -4.37 -14.01
C GLU A 794 -8.92 -4.98 -14.81
N THR A 795 -8.69 -4.52 -16.05
CA THR A 795 -7.71 -5.14 -16.96
C THR A 795 -6.32 -4.51 -16.95
N GLY A 796 -6.14 -3.34 -16.30
CA GLY A 796 -4.85 -2.63 -16.25
C GLY A 796 -3.98 -3.02 -15.06
N SER A 797 -2.66 -2.92 -15.22
CA SER A 797 -1.68 -3.18 -14.14
C SER A 797 -1.56 -2.03 -13.13
N TYR A 798 -2.04 -0.83 -13.48
CA TYR A 798 -1.96 0.37 -12.65
C TYR A 798 -3.06 0.43 -11.58
N ILE A 799 -2.73 1.02 -10.44
CA ILE A 799 -3.66 1.15 -9.30
C ILE A 799 -4.61 2.33 -9.55
N ALA A 800 -5.89 2.04 -9.79
CA ALA A 800 -6.93 3.05 -9.98
C ALA A 800 -8.23 2.67 -9.27
N GLY A 801 -8.99 3.67 -8.81
CA GLY A 801 -10.26 3.42 -8.12
C GLY A 801 -11.00 4.66 -7.67
N VAL A 802 -12.03 4.45 -6.84
CA VAL A 802 -12.80 5.48 -6.16
C VAL A 802 -12.73 5.22 -4.66
N ASP A 803 -12.24 6.19 -3.90
CA ASP A 803 -12.06 6.09 -2.47
C ASP A 803 -13.40 6.19 -1.70
N ASN A 804 -13.32 6.08 -0.36
CA ASN A 804 -14.49 6.18 0.51
C ASN A 804 -15.15 7.57 0.54
N ASN A 805 -14.45 8.60 0.06
CA ASN A 805 -14.96 9.96 -0.05
C ASN A 805 -15.65 10.22 -1.40
N GLY A 806 -15.63 9.25 -2.32
CA GLY A 806 -16.10 9.41 -3.70
C GLY A 806 -15.12 10.13 -4.62
N GLN A 807 -13.85 10.22 -4.21
CA GLN A 807 -12.75 10.79 -4.97
C GLN A 807 -12.14 9.69 -5.85
N LYS A 808 -12.04 9.96 -7.16
CA LYS A 808 -11.33 9.08 -8.09
C LYS A 808 -9.84 9.26 -7.88
N TYR A 809 -9.07 8.20 -8.05
CA TYR A 809 -7.62 8.29 -8.01
C TYR A 809 -6.96 7.33 -9.00
N VAL A 810 -5.76 7.69 -9.45
CA VAL A 810 -4.82 6.80 -10.14
C VAL A 810 -3.44 7.02 -9.54
N VAL A 811 -2.76 5.92 -9.18
CA VAL A 811 -1.39 5.94 -8.68
C VAL A 811 -0.45 5.69 -9.86
N LEU A 812 0.54 6.55 -10.01
CA LEU A 812 1.46 6.57 -11.14
C LEU A 812 2.90 6.60 -10.64
N PRO A 813 3.82 5.84 -11.25
CA PRO A 813 5.24 5.91 -10.92
C PRO A 813 5.82 7.28 -11.33
N VAL A 814 7.02 7.59 -10.86
CA VAL A 814 7.66 8.92 -11.03
C VAL A 814 8.61 9.01 -12.22
N ASP A 815 9.05 7.88 -12.75
CA ASP A 815 10.05 7.72 -13.82
C ASP A 815 9.47 7.78 -15.25
N GLU A 816 8.15 7.84 -15.37
CA GLU A 816 7.44 7.85 -16.65
C GLU A 816 6.59 9.11 -16.88
N THR A 817 6.34 9.41 -18.16
CA THR A 817 5.43 10.49 -18.57
C THR A 817 4.02 9.94 -18.81
N PHE A 818 3.01 10.60 -18.24
CA PHE A 818 1.61 10.23 -18.38
C PHE A 818 0.74 11.37 -18.90
N TYR A 819 -0.33 10.99 -19.58
CA TYR A 819 -1.38 11.89 -20.06
C TYR A 819 -2.72 11.50 -19.43
N VAL A 820 -3.47 12.48 -18.93
CA VAL A 820 -4.78 12.25 -18.28
C VAL A 820 -5.85 12.93 -19.11
N GLU A 821 -6.91 12.21 -19.48
CA GLU A 821 -8.09 12.74 -20.14
C GLU A 821 -9.28 12.67 -19.17
N MET A 822 -9.94 13.80 -18.93
CA MET A 822 -11.16 13.90 -18.11
C MET A 822 -12.32 14.37 -18.96
N THR A 823 -13.34 13.53 -19.14
CA THR A 823 -14.56 13.86 -19.92
C THR A 823 -15.76 14.07 -19.00
N ALA A 824 -16.39 15.24 -19.03
CA ALA A 824 -17.56 15.54 -18.21
C ALA A 824 -18.83 14.79 -18.67
N ARG A 825 -19.52 14.09 -17.75
CA ARG A 825 -20.78 13.38 -18.08
C ARG A 825 -22.02 14.29 -18.02
N GLU A 826 -21.92 15.35 -17.24
CA GLU A 826 -22.91 16.40 -17.07
C GLU A 826 -22.21 17.75 -16.85
N LYS A 827 -22.97 18.84 -16.85
CA LYS A 827 -22.44 20.16 -16.55
C LYS A 827 -22.18 20.27 -15.05
N ASP A 828 -20.93 20.34 -14.65
CA ASP A 828 -20.50 20.39 -13.25
C ASP A 828 -19.08 20.97 -13.15
N SER A 829 -18.61 21.24 -11.94
CA SER A 829 -17.25 21.72 -11.70
C SER A 829 -16.31 20.58 -11.28
N VAL A 830 -15.13 20.52 -11.91
CA VAL A 830 -14.10 19.51 -11.65
C VAL A 830 -13.05 20.04 -10.69
N ASN A 831 -12.72 19.24 -9.68
CA ASN A 831 -11.52 19.46 -8.88
C ASN A 831 -10.50 18.36 -9.22
N TYR A 832 -9.29 18.76 -9.58
CA TYR A 832 -8.18 17.90 -9.96
C TYR A 832 -6.98 18.22 -9.08
N SER A 833 -6.31 17.20 -8.55
CA SER A 833 -5.09 17.37 -7.77
C SER A 833 -4.03 16.34 -8.12
N ILE A 834 -2.77 16.71 -7.91
CA ILE A 834 -1.62 15.83 -8.03
C ILE A 834 -0.87 15.86 -6.70
N ASN A 835 -0.62 14.69 -6.13
CA ASN A 835 0.11 14.56 -4.87
C ASN A 835 1.33 13.68 -5.09
N GLU A 836 2.51 14.20 -4.76
CA GLU A 836 3.77 13.47 -4.83
C GLU A 836 4.10 12.90 -3.47
N TYR A 837 4.37 11.61 -3.41
CA TYR A 837 4.86 10.94 -2.21
C TYR A 837 6.37 10.72 -2.36
N SER A 838 7.15 11.18 -1.38
CA SER A 838 8.57 10.85 -1.25
C SER A 838 8.72 9.83 -0.12
N ALA A 839 9.33 8.70 -0.43
CA ALA A 839 9.55 7.63 0.54
C ALA A 839 10.67 8.00 1.52
N LEU A 840 11.67 8.78 1.08
CA LEU A 840 12.70 9.37 1.94
C LEU A 840 12.11 10.33 2.97
N ALA A 841 11.18 11.20 2.55
CA ALA A 841 10.45 12.08 3.47
C ALA A 841 9.37 11.33 4.27
N GLY A 842 8.95 10.15 3.81
CA GLY A 842 7.90 9.33 4.43
C GLY A 842 6.52 9.97 4.43
N GLU A 843 6.26 10.91 3.51
CA GLU A 843 4.99 11.65 3.41
C GLU A 843 4.85 12.32 2.03
N TYR A 844 3.71 12.97 1.79
CA TYR A 844 3.50 13.76 0.58
C TYR A 844 4.29 15.07 0.63
N THR A 845 5.14 15.30 -0.36
CA THR A 845 6.08 16.43 -0.43
C THR A 845 5.69 17.49 -1.44
N ARG A 846 4.73 17.20 -2.34
CA ARG A 846 4.11 18.21 -3.22
C ARG A 846 2.61 17.97 -3.35
N ASN A 847 1.82 19.03 -3.35
CA ASN A 847 0.37 19.01 -3.46
C ASN A 847 -0.12 20.13 -4.37
N ILE A 848 -0.50 19.76 -5.60
CA ILE A 848 -0.98 20.68 -6.61
C ILE A 848 -2.48 20.53 -6.77
N ASN A 849 -3.19 21.65 -6.82
CA ASN A 849 -4.63 21.67 -6.85
C ASN A 849 -5.18 22.62 -7.93
N TYR A 850 -6.20 22.15 -8.62
CA TYR A 850 -7.01 22.90 -9.57
C TYR A 850 -8.47 22.76 -9.14
N PHE A 851 -9.09 23.87 -8.78
CA PHE A 851 -10.39 23.92 -8.14
C PHE A 851 -11.45 24.48 -9.07
N ASN A 852 -12.64 23.89 -9.00
CA ASN A 852 -13.84 24.39 -9.69
C ASN A 852 -13.65 24.67 -11.20
N ILE A 853 -12.97 23.76 -11.92
CA ILE A 853 -12.88 23.82 -13.38
C ILE A 853 -14.29 23.58 -13.94
N GLU A 854 -14.94 24.63 -14.41
CA GLU A 854 -16.28 24.55 -14.99
C GLU A 854 -16.25 23.79 -16.32
N MET A 855 -17.04 22.72 -16.44
CA MET A 855 -17.13 21.92 -17.66
C MET A 855 -18.57 21.73 -18.12
N GLU A 856 -18.79 21.84 -19.43
CA GLU A 856 -20.04 21.44 -20.07
C GLU A 856 -20.07 19.92 -20.32
N LYS A 857 -21.28 19.37 -20.48
CA LYS A 857 -21.44 17.95 -20.77
C LYS A 857 -20.70 17.55 -22.06
N GLY A 858 -19.77 16.60 -21.95
CA GLY A 858 -18.96 16.07 -23.04
C GLY A 858 -17.67 16.86 -23.31
N GLU A 859 -17.42 17.94 -22.55
CA GLU A 859 -16.14 18.65 -22.60
C GLU A 859 -15.01 17.80 -22.04
N VAL A 860 -13.79 18.04 -22.54
CA VAL A 860 -12.58 17.30 -22.21
C VAL A 860 -11.53 18.26 -21.65
N VAL A 861 -10.91 17.87 -20.54
CA VAL A 861 -9.73 18.51 -19.97
C VAL A 861 -8.59 17.50 -19.98
N GLU A 862 -7.41 17.94 -20.40
CA GLU A 862 -6.23 17.09 -20.58
C GLU A 862 -5.11 17.49 -19.62
N GLY A 863 -4.43 16.53 -19.00
CA GLY A 863 -3.29 16.74 -18.10
C GLY A 863 -2.03 16.05 -18.60
N VAL A 864 -0.87 16.66 -18.37
CA VAL A 864 0.45 16.11 -18.69
C VAL A 864 1.27 16.02 -17.41
N LEU A 865 1.78 14.82 -17.13
CA LEU A 865 2.63 14.52 -15.98
C LEU A 865 3.97 13.97 -16.47
N PRO A 866 5.00 14.80 -16.69
CA PRO A 866 6.29 14.32 -17.17
C PRO A 866 6.99 13.44 -16.13
N ALA A 867 7.91 12.59 -16.58
CA ALA A 867 8.85 11.88 -15.72
C ALA A 867 9.70 12.87 -14.91
N TYR A 868 10.15 12.44 -13.74
CA TYR A 868 11.14 13.18 -12.96
C TYR A 868 12.48 13.17 -13.69
N ASP A 869 13.33 14.16 -13.39
CA ASP A 869 14.67 14.13 -13.94
C ASP A 869 15.52 13.00 -13.33
N LYS A 870 16.62 12.63 -13.99
CA LYS A 870 17.47 11.52 -13.55
C LYS A 870 18.06 11.74 -12.15
N ALA A 871 18.38 12.99 -11.79
CA ALA A 871 18.98 13.29 -10.49
C ALA A 871 17.96 13.17 -9.35
N GLU A 872 16.71 13.56 -9.60
CA GLU A 872 15.55 13.38 -8.70
C GLU A 872 15.21 11.90 -8.50
N LEU A 873 15.28 11.10 -9.56
CA LEU A 873 15.09 9.64 -9.47
C LEU A 873 16.20 8.96 -8.65
N GLU A 874 17.44 9.43 -8.76
CA GLU A 874 18.58 8.86 -8.04
C GLU A 874 18.61 9.22 -6.54
N LYS A 875 18.13 10.40 -6.14
CA LYS A 875 18.26 10.94 -4.77
C LYS A 875 16.94 11.12 -3.99
N ASP A 876 15.80 10.82 -4.62
CA ASP A 876 14.44 11.13 -4.14
C ASP A 876 14.23 12.64 -3.91
N THR A 877 12.97 13.08 -3.80
CA THR A 877 12.56 14.49 -3.76
C THR A 877 11.87 14.83 -2.42
N PRO A 878 12.63 14.94 -1.31
CA PRO A 878 12.05 15.22 0.00
C PRO A 878 11.40 16.61 0.08
N GLU A 879 11.69 17.51 -0.86
CA GLU A 879 11.06 18.84 -0.96
C GLU A 879 10.03 18.94 -2.11
N GLY A 880 9.70 17.83 -2.77
CA GLY A 880 8.88 17.79 -3.98
C GLY A 880 9.74 17.94 -5.25
N SER A 881 9.23 17.42 -6.37
CA SER A 881 9.93 17.48 -7.65
C SER A 881 9.78 18.85 -8.33
N ASP A 882 10.65 19.14 -9.29
CA ASP A 882 10.55 20.26 -10.23
C ASP A 882 9.73 19.89 -11.49
N ALA A 883 9.07 18.73 -11.52
CA ALA A 883 8.28 18.28 -12.66
C ALA A 883 7.18 19.30 -13.04
N ASP A 884 7.11 19.64 -14.33
CA ASP A 884 6.18 20.65 -14.86
C ASP A 884 4.83 20.02 -15.24
N TYR A 885 3.95 19.90 -14.25
CA TYR A 885 2.58 19.43 -14.47
C TYR A 885 1.71 20.50 -15.10
N ARG A 886 1.09 20.14 -16.22
CA ARG A 886 0.26 21.06 -17.00
C ARG A 886 -1.13 20.50 -17.20
N LEU A 887 -2.13 21.36 -17.15
CA LEU A 887 -3.53 21.04 -17.41
C LEU A 887 -4.06 21.95 -18.53
N TYR A 888 -4.85 21.42 -19.45
CA TYR A 888 -5.35 22.10 -20.63
C TYR A 888 -6.86 21.98 -20.75
N ASP A 889 -7.51 23.09 -21.14
CA ASP A 889 -8.93 23.09 -21.53
C ASP A 889 -9.14 22.48 -22.93
N ALA A 890 -10.41 22.38 -23.34
CA ALA A 890 -10.78 21.81 -24.65
C ALA A 890 -10.26 22.60 -25.86
N ASP A 891 -9.86 23.87 -25.68
CA ASP A 891 -9.28 24.72 -26.72
C ASP A 891 -7.73 24.65 -26.72
N GLY A 892 -7.14 23.88 -25.81
CA GLY A 892 -5.69 23.72 -25.64
C GLY A 892 -5.03 24.86 -24.85
N ASN A 893 -5.79 25.70 -24.15
CA ASN A 893 -5.23 26.72 -23.27
C ASN A 893 -4.84 26.11 -21.94
N THR A 894 -3.72 26.55 -21.38
CA THR A 894 -3.29 26.12 -20.04
C THR A 894 -4.22 26.64 -18.95
N ILE A 895 -4.64 25.74 -18.08
CA ILE A 895 -5.34 26.04 -16.82
C ILE A 895 -4.25 26.17 -15.74
N ASN A 896 -4.24 27.29 -15.02
CA ASN A 896 -3.29 27.48 -13.91
C ASN A 896 -3.78 26.75 -12.66
N SER A 897 -2.84 26.23 -11.87
CA SER A 897 -3.16 25.68 -10.55
C SER A 897 -3.62 26.81 -9.60
N ASP A 898 -4.57 26.49 -8.72
CA ASP A 898 -4.98 27.36 -7.62
C ASP A 898 -4.00 27.30 -6.45
N SER A 899 -3.25 26.20 -6.35
CA SER A 899 -2.22 25.97 -5.33
C SER A 899 -1.19 24.94 -5.82
N ASP A 900 0.08 25.20 -5.53
CA ASP A 900 1.22 24.28 -5.70
C ASP A 900 2.07 24.38 -4.44
N LEU A 901 1.78 23.51 -3.47
CA LEU A 901 2.52 23.45 -2.20
C LEU A 901 3.63 22.42 -2.36
N SER A 902 4.84 22.74 -1.89
CA SER A 902 5.98 21.83 -1.87
C SER A 902 6.63 21.80 -0.48
N GLY A 903 7.51 20.83 -0.24
CA GLY A 903 8.25 20.68 1.01
C GLY A 903 7.39 20.70 2.28
N ASP A 904 7.81 21.49 3.26
CA ASP A 904 7.09 21.67 4.52
C ASP A 904 5.69 22.26 4.36
N ASP A 905 5.45 23.09 3.34
CA ASP A 905 4.11 23.65 3.09
C ASP A 905 3.14 22.54 2.69
N ALA A 906 3.56 21.61 1.83
CA ALA A 906 2.77 20.43 1.47
C ALA A 906 2.57 19.49 2.66
N ARG A 907 3.62 19.19 3.42
CA ARG A 907 3.57 18.30 4.60
C ARG A 907 2.67 18.84 5.70
N ASN A 908 2.55 20.16 5.86
CA ASN A 908 1.74 20.78 6.90
C ASN A 908 0.31 21.11 6.43
N ALA A 909 0.00 20.94 5.15
CA ALA A 909 -1.31 21.22 4.56
C ALA A 909 -2.33 20.10 4.83
N TYR A 910 -2.60 19.81 6.10
CA TYR A 910 -3.63 18.87 6.56
C TYR A 910 -4.59 19.56 7.52
N PHE A 911 -5.88 19.24 7.39
CA PHE A 911 -6.94 19.88 8.17
C PHE A 911 -7.88 18.84 8.80
N THR A 912 -8.41 19.20 9.96
CA THR A 912 -9.35 18.37 10.72
C THR A 912 -10.78 18.71 10.36
N VAL A 913 -11.58 17.67 10.08
CA VAL A 913 -13.02 17.75 9.94
C VAL A 913 -13.68 17.13 11.16
N GLU A 914 -14.34 17.95 11.98
CA GLU A 914 -15.15 17.53 13.11
C GLU A 914 -16.61 17.35 12.67
N ALA A 915 -17.06 16.10 12.62
CA ALA A 915 -18.47 15.78 12.40
C ALA A 915 -19.21 15.68 13.73
N LEU A 916 -20.12 16.61 14.00
CA LEU A 916 -20.84 16.77 15.27
C LEU A 916 -22.33 16.42 15.14
N VAL A 917 -22.99 16.11 16.26
CA VAL A 917 -24.43 15.85 16.35
C VAL A 917 -25.11 16.88 17.24
N SER A 918 -26.18 17.52 16.77
CA SER A 918 -26.83 18.64 17.49
C SER A 918 -27.62 18.26 18.76
N GLY A 919 -27.74 16.97 19.06
CA GLY A 919 -28.47 16.48 20.22
C GLY A 919 -28.07 15.04 20.53
N GLU A 920 -27.59 14.82 21.75
CA GLU A 920 -27.23 13.48 22.22
C GLU A 920 -28.41 12.52 21.99
N LYS A 921 -28.13 11.36 21.37
CA LYS A 921 -29.10 10.27 21.07
C LYS A 921 -30.04 10.51 19.89
N ALA A 922 -29.77 11.49 19.01
CA ALA A 922 -30.66 11.79 17.89
C ALA A 922 -30.26 11.14 16.55
N GLY A 923 -29.00 10.73 16.42
CA GLY A 923 -28.42 10.12 15.22
C GLY A 923 -26.92 9.90 15.39
N THR A 924 -26.31 9.25 14.41
CA THR A 924 -24.87 9.02 14.30
C THR A 924 -24.34 9.74 13.07
N VAL A 925 -23.10 10.23 13.15
CA VAL A 925 -22.38 10.82 12.01
C VAL A 925 -21.06 10.11 11.81
N ILE A 926 -20.66 9.96 10.54
CA ILE A 926 -19.37 9.41 10.13
C ILE A 926 -18.77 10.31 9.03
N GLY A 927 -17.46 10.20 8.81
CA GLY A 927 -16.74 10.98 7.79
C GLY A 927 -15.97 12.20 8.32
N GLY A 928 -15.96 12.44 9.64
CA GLY A 928 -14.93 13.31 10.23
C GLY A 928 -13.53 12.69 10.06
N GLY A 929 -12.46 13.42 10.38
CA GLY A 929 -11.09 12.91 10.23
C GLY A 929 -10.06 13.99 9.93
N ILE A 930 -8.88 13.58 9.44
CA ILE A 930 -7.86 14.46 8.87
C ILE A 930 -7.83 14.26 7.36
N TYR A 931 -7.77 15.37 6.63
CA TYR A 931 -7.75 15.38 5.17
C TYR A 931 -6.65 16.30 4.69
N GLN A 932 -5.99 15.95 3.60
CA GLN A 932 -5.00 16.83 2.96
C GLN A 932 -5.73 18.02 2.30
N TYR A 933 -5.08 19.17 2.24
CA TYR A 933 -5.60 20.36 1.56
C TYR A 933 -6.05 20.03 0.13
N GLY A 934 -7.27 20.45 -0.22
CA GLY A 934 -7.90 20.21 -1.51
C GLY A 934 -8.66 18.88 -1.64
N GLN A 935 -8.45 17.92 -0.73
CA GLN A 935 -9.22 16.67 -0.71
C GLN A 935 -10.67 16.90 -0.30
N PHE A 936 -11.51 15.88 -0.52
CA PHE A 936 -12.91 15.90 -0.11
C PHE A 936 -13.15 14.97 1.08
N ALA A 937 -13.95 15.44 2.03
CA ALA A 937 -14.52 14.60 3.08
C ALA A 937 -15.97 14.24 2.73
N LYS A 938 -16.33 12.96 2.82
CA LYS A 938 -17.73 12.52 2.72
C LYS A 938 -18.32 12.28 4.11
N LEU A 939 -19.16 13.22 4.55
CA LEU A 939 -19.95 13.11 5.76
C LEU A 939 -21.22 12.30 5.51
N GLN A 940 -21.57 11.40 6.43
CA GLN A 940 -22.83 10.65 6.37
C GLN A 940 -23.58 10.74 7.70
N ALA A 941 -24.88 11.05 7.65
CA ALA A 941 -25.74 11.18 8.81
C ALA A 941 -26.76 10.03 8.86
N ILE A 942 -26.78 9.28 9.96
CA ILE A 942 -27.66 8.13 10.16
C ILE A 942 -28.66 8.49 11.28
N PRO A 943 -29.93 8.78 10.96
CA PRO A 943 -30.92 9.17 11.97
C PRO A 943 -31.39 7.98 12.81
N GLU A 944 -31.58 8.22 14.10
CA GLU A 944 -32.20 7.27 15.03
C GLU A 944 -33.68 6.97 14.68
N GLU A 945 -34.23 5.83 15.16
CA GLU A 945 -35.59 5.38 14.78
C GLU A 945 -36.66 6.48 15.03
N GLU A 946 -36.53 7.25 16.11
CA GLU A 946 -37.47 8.34 16.45
C GLU A 946 -37.17 9.68 15.77
N TYR A 947 -36.11 9.79 14.97
CA TYR A 947 -35.62 11.05 14.40
C TYR A 947 -35.60 11.02 12.87
N VAL A 948 -35.54 12.21 12.28
CA VAL A 948 -35.21 12.42 10.87
C VAL A 948 -34.05 13.38 10.79
N PHE A 949 -33.15 13.15 9.84
CA PHE A 949 -32.12 14.10 9.50
C PHE A 949 -32.75 15.38 8.93
N GLU A 950 -32.28 16.53 9.42
CA GLU A 950 -32.75 17.84 8.97
C GLU A 950 -31.77 18.48 7.98
N GLY A 951 -30.47 18.35 8.26
CA GLY A 951 -29.41 18.90 7.43
C GLY A 951 -28.06 19.00 8.15
N TRP A 952 -27.03 19.25 7.36
CA TRP A 952 -25.67 19.58 7.80
C TRP A 952 -25.52 21.08 7.95
N TYR A 953 -24.89 21.52 9.04
CA TYR A 953 -24.75 22.94 9.36
C TYR A 953 -23.33 23.31 9.77
N ARG A 954 -22.87 24.48 9.34
CA ARG A 954 -21.66 25.15 9.85
C ARG A 954 -22.09 26.48 10.44
N GLU A 955 -21.74 26.73 11.71
CA GLU A 955 -22.10 27.97 12.42
C GLU A 955 -23.59 28.37 12.33
N GLY A 956 -24.47 27.36 12.23
CA GLY A 956 -25.92 27.56 12.09
C GLY A 956 -26.42 27.79 10.65
N ILE A 957 -25.53 27.92 9.66
CA ILE A 957 -25.85 27.99 8.24
C ILE A 957 -26.05 26.57 7.69
N LEU A 958 -27.15 26.34 6.96
CA LEU A 958 -27.45 25.05 6.33
C LEU A 958 -26.55 24.85 5.11
N LEU A 959 -25.74 23.79 5.12
CA LEU A 959 -24.87 23.38 4.01
C LEU A 959 -25.58 22.41 3.05
N SER A 960 -26.18 21.35 3.59
CA SER A 960 -26.85 20.31 2.81
C SER A 960 -28.03 19.70 3.55
N LYS A 961 -29.02 19.20 2.80
CA LYS A 961 -30.15 18.42 3.32
C LYS A 961 -30.02 16.92 3.05
N GLU A 962 -29.02 16.53 2.27
CA GLU A 962 -28.73 15.14 1.95
C GLU A 962 -27.96 14.50 3.11
N GLU A 963 -28.32 13.26 3.44
CA GLU A 963 -27.68 12.50 4.53
C GLU A 963 -26.20 12.27 4.22
N ASP A 964 -25.87 12.02 2.95
CA ASP A 964 -24.52 12.02 2.40
C ASP A 964 -24.16 13.42 1.90
N TYR A 965 -23.14 14.03 2.48
CA TYR A 965 -22.65 15.36 2.11
C TYR A 965 -21.14 15.34 1.90
N ARG A 966 -20.70 15.73 0.70
CA ARG A 966 -19.28 15.85 0.36
C ARG A 966 -18.87 17.30 0.44
N ILE A 967 -17.69 17.55 0.99
CA ILE A 967 -17.15 18.90 1.12
C ILE A 967 -15.65 18.92 0.83
N GLN A 968 -15.21 19.93 0.08
CA GLN A 968 -13.81 20.21 -0.16
C GLN A 968 -13.16 20.80 1.09
N ILE A 969 -11.99 20.30 1.45
CA ILE A 969 -11.27 20.70 2.66
C ILE A 969 -10.17 21.68 2.33
N LEU A 970 -10.36 22.94 2.74
CA LEU A 970 -9.40 24.04 2.56
C LEU A 970 -8.88 24.60 3.88
N SER A 971 -9.52 24.25 4.99
CA SER A 971 -9.19 24.64 6.36
C SER A 971 -9.80 23.63 7.34
N ASP A 972 -9.55 23.79 8.64
CA ASP A 972 -10.29 23.05 9.66
C ASP A 972 -11.79 23.31 9.55
N GLU A 973 -12.59 22.27 9.77
CA GLU A 973 -14.03 22.27 9.57
C GLU A 973 -14.77 21.71 10.79
N SER A 974 -15.82 22.40 11.23
CA SER A 974 -16.72 21.89 12.27
C SER A 974 -18.15 21.89 11.75
N ILE A 975 -18.67 20.69 11.46
CA ILE A 975 -19.93 20.49 10.75
C ILE A 975 -20.88 19.67 11.61
N THR A 976 -22.05 20.23 11.90
CA THR A 976 -23.06 19.62 12.76
C THR A 976 -24.21 19.03 11.96
N ALA A 977 -24.46 17.73 12.11
CA ALA A 977 -25.71 17.10 11.70
C ALA A 977 -26.84 17.46 12.69
N LYS A 978 -27.93 18.04 12.16
CA LYS A 978 -29.14 18.27 12.94
C LYS A 978 -30.17 17.19 12.68
N PHE A 979 -30.76 16.71 13.77
CA PHE A 979 -31.81 15.71 13.75
C PHE A 979 -33.04 16.25 14.47
N VAL A 980 -34.22 15.98 13.91
CA VAL A 980 -35.50 16.42 14.45
C VAL A 980 -36.36 15.22 14.81
N LYS A 981 -36.91 15.23 16.03
CA LYS A 981 -37.79 14.16 16.50
C LYS A 981 -39.03 14.05 15.61
N LYS A 982 -39.34 12.83 15.16
CA LYS A 982 -40.54 12.49 14.39
C LYS A 982 -41.79 12.88 15.18
N ARG A 983 -42.72 13.55 14.50
CA ARG A 983 -43.98 14.02 15.10
C ARG A 983 -45.01 12.90 15.15
N THR A 984 -45.79 12.84 16.22
CA THR A 984 -46.98 11.97 16.26
C THR A 984 -48.21 12.71 15.72
N PRO A 985 -49.02 12.05 14.86
CA PRO A 985 -50.23 12.67 14.32
C PRO A 985 -51.30 12.78 15.42
N LYS A 986 -51.83 13.99 15.64
CA LYS A 986 -52.89 14.24 16.63
C LYS A 986 -54.21 13.59 16.24
N VAL A 987 -54.56 13.64 14.96
CA VAL A 987 -55.83 13.09 14.45
C VAL A 987 -55.58 12.24 13.22
N VAL A 988 -56.07 10.99 13.26
CA VAL A 988 -56.14 10.10 12.10
C VAL A 988 -57.57 9.57 12.01
N LYS A 989 -58.31 9.96 10.96
CA LYS A 989 -59.73 9.61 10.79
C LYS A 989 -60.09 9.33 9.34
N LEU A 990 -61.23 8.64 9.13
CA LEU A 990 -61.79 8.41 7.79
C LEU A 990 -62.77 9.53 7.43
N SER A 991 -62.71 10.01 6.19
CA SER A 991 -63.70 10.91 5.59
C SER A 991 -65.14 10.38 5.69
N LYS A 992 -65.31 9.05 5.72
CA LYS A 992 -66.62 8.40 5.84
C LYS A 992 -66.51 7.01 6.47
N THR A 993 -67.25 6.78 7.55
CA THR A 993 -67.26 5.51 8.31
C THR A 993 -68.43 4.59 7.98
N LYS A 994 -69.36 5.02 7.10
CA LYS A 994 -70.56 4.26 6.74
C LYS A 994 -70.93 4.42 5.26
N TYR A 995 -71.05 3.29 4.57
CA TYR A 995 -71.47 3.21 3.16
C TYR A 995 -72.71 2.34 3.00
N VAL A 996 -73.52 2.60 1.97
CA VAL A 996 -74.61 1.72 1.55
C VAL A 996 -74.09 0.80 0.45
N TYR A 997 -74.46 -0.48 0.53
CA TYR A 997 -74.08 -1.46 -0.48
C TYR A 997 -74.66 -1.12 -1.87
N ASP A 998 -73.78 -1.01 -2.85
CA ASP A 998 -74.07 -0.78 -4.27
C ASP A 998 -73.30 -1.73 -5.21
N GLY A 999 -72.49 -2.65 -4.65
CA GLY A 999 -71.70 -3.61 -5.42
C GLY A 999 -70.27 -3.15 -5.75
N LYS A 1000 -69.92 -1.87 -5.52
CA LYS A 1000 -68.59 -1.32 -5.78
C LYS A 1000 -67.69 -1.37 -4.54
N THR A 1001 -66.39 -1.46 -4.77
CA THR A 1001 -65.33 -1.37 -3.76
C THR A 1001 -65.32 0.01 -3.07
N LYS A 1002 -65.08 0.08 -1.74
CA LYS A 1002 -65.12 1.33 -0.95
C LYS A 1002 -63.76 1.72 -0.37
N ASN A 1003 -63.21 2.84 -0.85
CA ASN A 1003 -61.99 3.50 -0.39
C ASN A 1003 -62.37 4.79 0.37
N PRO A 1004 -62.67 4.76 1.68
CA PRO A 1004 -62.76 6.02 2.41
C PRO A 1004 -61.41 6.73 2.38
N GLY A 1005 -61.41 8.01 1.98
CA GLY A 1005 -60.22 8.86 2.09
C GLY A 1005 -59.81 9.01 3.55
N VAL A 1006 -58.51 9.05 3.79
CA VAL A 1006 -57.90 9.24 5.11
C VAL A 1006 -57.63 10.73 5.32
N ILE A 1007 -57.87 11.21 6.54
CA ILE A 1007 -57.54 12.57 6.97
C ILE A 1007 -56.59 12.43 8.17
N VAL A 1008 -55.38 12.96 8.00
CA VAL A 1008 -54.34 13.02 9.02
C VAL A 1008 -54.07 14.48 9.34
N LEU A 1009 -54.09 14.84 10.63
CA LEU A 1009 -53.73 16.17 11.14
C LEU A 1009 -52.58 16.05 12.14
N ASP A 1010 -51.66 17.01 12.08
CA ASP A 1010 -50.55 17.12 13.03
C ASP A 1010 -50.95 17.79 14.36
N GLY A 1011 -49.96 18.03 15.23
CA GLY A 1011 -50.14 18.65 16.55
C GLY A 1011 -50.82 20.02 16.50
N ASP A 1012 -50.47 20.79 15.47
CA ASP A 1012 -50.92 22.17 15.22
C ASP A 1012 -52.29 22.21 14.51
N GLY A 1013 -52.78 21.05 14.06
CA GLY A 1013 -54.07 20.90 13.39
C GLY A 1013 -54.00 21.07 11.87
N ASN A 1014 -52.80 21.18 11.30
CA ASN A 1014 -52.58 21.25 9.86
C ASN A 1014 -52.73 19.87 9.21
N ARG A 1015 -53.11 19.86 7.92
CA ARG A 1015 -53.30 18.62 7.18
C ARG A 1015 -51.96 18.04 6.73
N VAL A 1016 -51.71 16.78 7.11
CA VAL A 1016 -50.49 16.05 6.71
C VAL A 1016 -50.64 15.53 5.27
N SER A 1017 -49.62 15.76 4.43
CA SER A 1017 -49.55 15.23 3.06
C SER A 1017 -49.59 13.71 3.04
N SER A 1018 -50.18 13.11 1.99
CA SER A 1018 -50.11 11.66 1.75
C SER A 1018 -48.70 11.15 1.55
N ASP A 1019 -47.73 12.01 1.22
CA ASP A 1019 -46.33 11.62 1.10
C ASP A 1019 -45.69 11.29 2.45
N HIS A 1020 -46.42 11.53 3.55
CA HIS A 1020 -46.00 11.21 4.90
C HIS A 1020 -46.76 10.03 5.53
N TYR A 1021 -47.59 9.31 4.77
CA TYR A 1021 -48.20 8.06 5.25
C TYR A 1021 -48.61 7.11 4.13
N THR A 1022 -48.61 5.82 4.44
CA THR A 1022 -49.18 4.78 3.58
C THR A 1022 -50.55 4.36 4.09
N VAL A 1023 -51.44 3.99 3.16
CA VAL A 1023 -52.80 3.54 3.49
C VAL A 1023 -53.06 2.18 2.85
N SER A 1024 -53.29 1.16 3.68
CA SER A 1024 -53.71 -0.17 3.22
C SER A 1024 -55.16 -0.47 3.62
N TYR A 1025 -55.90 -1.11 2.71
CA TYR A 1025 -57.32 -1.38 2.89
C TYR A 1025 -57.60 -2.88 2.91
N GLN A 1026 -58.39 -3.34 3.89
CA GLN A 1026 -58.78 -4.74 3.99
C GLN A 1026 -59.53 -5.24 2.74
N ALA A 1027 -59.16 -6.42 2.24
CA ALA A 1027 -59.78 -7.04 1.08
C ALA A 1027 -61.30 -7.30 1.25
N GLY A 1028 -62.02 -7.40 0.13
CA GLY A 1028 -63.44 -7.78 0.12
C GLY A 1028 -64.44 -6.67 0.48
N ARG A 1029 -63.98 -5.42 0.66
CA ARG A 1029 -64.71 -4.16 0.94
C ARG A 1029 -65.68 -3.69 -0.16
N LYS A 1030 -66.30 -4.64 -0.85
CA LYS A 1030 -67.45 -4.50 -1.75
C LYS A 1030 -68.72 -5.15 -1.17
N LYS A 1031 -68.60 -6.04 -0.17
CA LYS A 1031 -69.73 -6.76 0.46
C LYS A 1031 -70.18 -6.07 1.76
N VAL A 1032 -71.38 -6.36 2.27
CA VAL A 1032 -71.83 -5.84 3.57
C VAL A 1032 -70.98 -6.42 4.70
N GLY A 1033 -70.52 -5.57 5.62
CA GLY A 1033 -69.59 -5.95 6.70
C GLY A 1033 -68.87 -4.74 7.29
N GLN A 1034 -67.99 -5.00 8.24
CA GLN A 1034 -67.02 -4.04 8.79
C GLN A 1034 -65.65 -4.35 8.18
N TYR A 1035 -64.92 -3.31 7.78
CA TYR A 1035 -63.61 -3.38 7.13
C TYR A 1035 -62.64 -2.43 7.80
N HIS A 1036 -61.36 -2.78 7.78
CA HIS A 1036 -60.28 -2.01 8.38
C HIS A 1036 -59.44 -1.27 7.33
N VAL A 1037 -58.87 -0.14 7.74
CA VAL A 1037 -57.94 0.68 6.98
C VAL A 1037 -56.75 0.93 7.89
N ASN A 1038 -55.57 0.45 7.50
CA ASN A 1038 -54.34 0.68 8.28
C ASN A 1038 -53.62 1.88 7.68
N VAL A 1039 -53.27 2.83 8.52
CA VAL A 1039 -52.49 4.02 8.17
C VAL A 1039 -51.16 3.92 8.90
N LYS A 1040 -50.04 3.88 8.17
CA LYS A 1040 -48.69 3.86 8.73
C LYS A 1040 -47.98 5.15 8.33
N MET A 1041 -47.54 5.94 9.29
CA MET A 1041 -46.82 7.20 9.03
C MET A 1041 -45.41 6.92 8.48
N LYS A 1042 -44.84 7.89 7.75
CA LYS A 1042 -43.47 7.88 7.21
C LYS A 1042 -42.82 9.26 7.26
N ASN A 1043 -41.50 9.30 7.04
CA ASN A 1043 -40.65 10.50 7.05
C ASN A 1043 -40.72 11.18 8.44
N LYS A 1044 -40.98 12.50 8.48
CA LYS A 1044 -41.08 13.31 9.70
C LYS A 1044 -42.22 12.95 10.66
N TYR A 1045 -43.02 11.91 10.37
CA TYR A 1045 -44.09 11.43 11.24
C TYR A 1045 -43.92 9.95 11.57
N CYS A 1046 -44.27 9.56 12.80
CA CYS A 1046 -44.18 8.18 13.28
C CYS A 1046 -45.55 7.63 13.76
N GLY A 1047 -45.59 6.31 13.96
CA GLY A 1047 -46.76 5.60 14.45
C GLY A 1047 -47.70 5.02 13.38
N SER A 1048 -48.66 4.23 13.84
CA SER A 1048 -49.67 3.61 12.97
C SER A 1048 -51.05 3.61 13.62
N LYS A 1049 -52.11 3.60 12.80
CA LYS A 1049 -53.49 3.51 13.28
C LYS A 1049 -54.37 2.67 12.38
N THR A 1050 -55.10 1.76 13.00
CA THR A 1050 -56.12 0.95 12.34
C THR A 1050 -57.50 1.57 12.55
N LEU A 1051 -58.08 2.06 11.46
CA LEU A 1051 -59.43 2.63 11.43
C LEU A 1051 -60.43 1.62 10.88
N SER A 1052 -61.73 1.79 11.18
CA SER A 1052 -62.76 0.91 10.64
C SER A 1052 -63.95 1.66 10.06
N PHE A 1053 -64.51 1.10 8.99
CA PHE A 1053 -65.77 1.56 8.39
C PHE A 1053 -66.70 0.38 8.11
N LYS A 1054 -67.99 0.67 7.94
CA LYS A 1054 -69.01 -0.37 7.67
C LYS A 1054 -69.76 -0.12 6.38
N ILE A 1055 -69.98 -1.19 5.62
CA ILE A 1055 -70.90 -1.23 4.49
C ILE A 1055 -72.20 -1.86 4.97
N VAL A 1056 -73.30 -1.11 4.95
CA VAL A 1056 -74.63 -1.56 5.38
C VAL A 1056 -75.49 -1.97 4.18
N PRO A 1057 -76.48 -2.86 4.35
CA PRO A 1057 -77.32 -3.28 3.24
C PRO A 1057 -78.18 -2.15 2.68
N LYS A 1058 -78.61 -2.28 1.41
CA LYS A 1058 -79.51 -1.33 0.76
C LYS A 1058 -80.87 -1.31 1.46
N ALA A 1059 -81.38 -0.12 1.76
CA ALA A 1059 -82.69 0.04 2.39
C ALA A 1059 -83.81 -0.44 1.46
N THR A 1060 -84.94 -0.83 2.04
CA THR A 1060 -86.17 -1.15 1.29
C THR A 1060 -87.25 -0.10 1.55
N LYS A 1061 -88.37 -0.18 0.85
CA LYS A 1061 -89.57 0.62 1.04
C LYS A 1061 -90.80 -0.27 1.18
N ILE A 1062 -91.72 0.12 2.08
CA ILE A 1062 -93.05 -0.50 2.18
C ILE A 1062 -93.83 -0.10 0.94
N THR A 1063 -94.36 -1.09 0.23
CA THR A 1063 -95.14 -0.90 -1.00
C THR A 1063 -96.63 -0.89 -0.70
N LYS A 1064 -97.10 -1.74 0.22
CA LYS A 1064 -98.53 -1.87 0.54
C LYS A 1064 -98.74 -2.19 2.01
N VAL A 1065 -99.79 -1.63 2.62
CA VAL A 1065 -100.25 -1.95 3.97
C VAL A 1065 -101.74 -2.26 3.91
N ILE A 1066 -102.14 -3.46 4.29
CA ILE A 1066 -103.52 -3.94 4.25
C ILE A 1066 -104.03 -4.11 5.68
N LYS A 1067 -105.17 -3.49 5.98
CA LYS A 1067 -105.85 -3.61 7.28
C LYS A 1067 -106.42 -5.02 7.48
N LYS A 1068 -106.18 -5.63 8.65
CA LYS A 1068 -106.77 -6.92 9.09
C LYS A 1068 -107.30 -6.78 10.53
N LYS A 1069 -108.15 -7.70 10.99
CA LYS A 1069 -108.66 -7.72 12.38
C LYS A 1069 -107.46 -7.87 13.33
N ASN A 1070 -107.27 -6.92 14.25
CA ASN A 1070 -106.16 -6.88 15.21
C ASN A 1070 -104.75 -7.05 14.60
N ALA A 1071 -104.57 -6.72 13.31
CA ALA A 1071 -103.33 -6.97 12.58
C ALA A 1071 -103.13 -6.06 11.36
N LEU A 1072 -101.89 -5.95 10.89
CA LEU A 1072 -101.55 -5.27 9.64
C LEU A 1072 -100.72 -6.21 8.76
N SER A 1073 -101.15 -6.41 7.51
CA SER A 1073 -100.37 -7.11 6.50
C SER A 1073 -99.54 -6.09 5.72
N ILE A 1074 -98.21 -6.21 5.79
CA ILE A 1074 -97.26 -5.24 5.29
C ILE A 1074 -96.47 -5.90 4.17
N SER A 1075 -96.42 -5.26 3.00
CA SER A 1075 -95.62 -5.69 1.85
C SER A 1075 -94.55 -4.66 1.51
N TRP A 1076 -93.40 -5.10 0.99
CA TRP A 1076 -92.23 -4.27 0.70
C TRP A 1076 -91.48 -4.72 -0.56
N LYS A 1077 -90.63 -3.82 -1.10
CA LYS A 1077 -89.76 -4.14 -2.24
C LYS A 1077 -88.64 -5.09 -1.81
N LYS A 1078 -88.46 -6.25 -2.47
CA LYS A 1078 -87.37 -7.18 -2.15
C LYS A 1078 -86.00 -6.54 -2.45
N GLN A 1079 -85.00 -6.90 -1.65
CA GLN A 1079 -83.59 -6.66 -1.98
C GLN A 1079 -82.95 -7.95 -2.48
N LYS A 1080 -82.28 -7.87 -3.64
CA LYS A 1080 -81.77 -9.04 -4.38
C LYS A 1080 -80.37 -9.51 -3.97
N LYS A 1081 -79.58 -8.69 -3.27
CA LYS A 1081 -78.18 -9.00 -2.91
C LYS A 1081 -77.85 -8.45 -1.51
N GLN A 1082 -76.90 -9.09 -0.82
CA GLN A 1082 -76.33 -8.65 0.47
C GLN A 1082 -77.36 -8.33 1.58
N VAL A 1083 -78.47 -9.06 1.64
CA VAL A 1083 -79.48 -8.98 2.71
C VAL A 1083 -79.72 -10.38 3.26
N SER A 1084 -79.81 -10.50 4.59
CA SER A 1084 -80.23 -11.74 5.28
C SER A 1084 -81.71 -11.70 5.68
N GLY A 1085 -82.29 -10.50 5.81
CA GLY A 1085 -83.69 -10.35 6.18
C GLY A 1085 -84.13 -8.90 6.35
N TYR A 1086 -85.33 -8.73 6.91
CA TYR A 1086 -85.98 -7.45 7.13
C TYR A 1086 -86.35 -7.28 8.61
N GLN A 1087 -86.43 -6.05 9.07
CA GLN A 1087 -86.94 -5.71 10.38
C GLN A 1087 -88.03 -4.66 10.22
N ILE A 1088 -89.21 -4.95 10.74
CA ILE A 1088 -90.39 -4.08 10.71
C ILE A 1088 -90.68 -3.63 12.12
N GLN A 1089 -90.95 -2.33 12.28
CA GLN A 1089 -91.44 -1.75 13.52
C GLN A 1089 -92.82 -1.16 13.28
N VAL A 1090 -93.72 -1.43 14.22
CA VAL A 1090 -95.10 -0.94 14.23
C VAL A 1090 -95.36 -0.29 15.58
N SER A 1091 -95.84 0.96 15.62
CA SER A 1091 -96.10 1.69 16.87
C SER A 1091 -97.30 2.61 16.73
N THR A 1092 -98.04 2.84 17.82
CA THR A 1092 -99.10 3.87 17.87
C THR A 1092 -98.52 5.30 17.90
N SER A 1093 -97.23 5.45 18.18
CA SER A 1093 -96.53 6.73 18.18
C SER A 1093 -95.64 6.88 16.94
N ARG A 1094 -95.67 8.05 16.30
CA ARG A 1094 -94.80 8.38 15.16
C ARG A 1094 -93.31 8.40 15.52
N LYS A 1095 -92.98 8.67 16.79
CA LYS A 1095 -91.62 8.61 17.34
C LYS A 1095 -91.18 7.16 17.68
N PHE A 1096 -92.05 6.16 17.51
CA PHE A 1096 -91.79 4.75 17.81
C PHE A 1096 -91.35 4.48 19.27
N LYS A 1097 -91.92 5.21 20.25
CA LYS A 1097 -91.63 5.01 21.68
C LYS A 1097 -92.02 3.58 22.14
N SER A 1098 -93.29 3.19 21.98
CA SER A 1098 -93.81 1.84 22.28
C SER A 1098 -93.99 1.03 21.01
N LYS A 1099 -92.89 0.50 20.48
CA LYS A 1099 -92.81 -0.17 19.17
C LYS A 1099 -92.82 -1.69 19.30
N LYS A 1100 -93.67 -2.36 18.53
CA LYS A 1100 -93.58 -3.80 18.28
C LYS A 1100 -92.59 -4.03 17.13
N THR A 1101 -91.53 -4.80 17.37
CA THR A 1101 -90.53 -5.13 16.36
C THR A 1101 -90.71 -6.57 15.87
N LYS A 1102 -90.80 -6.77 14.56
CA LYS A 1102 -90.81 -8.10 13.92
C LYS A 1102 -89.58 -8.25 13.04
N ASN A 1103 -88.79 -9.29 13.31
CA ASN A 1103 -87.66 -9.66 12.46
C ASN A 1103 -88.11 -10.75 11.47
N ILE A 1104 -87.71 -10.62 10.22
CA ILE A 1104 -88.05 -11.54 9.14
C ILE A 1104 -86.73 -12.04 8.56
N SER A 1105 -86.45 -13.32 8.69
CA SER A 1105 -85.30 -13.98 8.05
C SER A 1105 -85.67 -14.38 6.62
N GLY A 1106 -84.73 -14.23 5.69
CA GLY A 1106 -84.88 -14.59 4.28
C GLY A 1106 -85.05 -13.38 3.36
N MET A 1107 -84.10 -13.22 2.43
CA MET A 1107 -84.10 -12.12 1.46
C MET A 1107 -85.26 -12.17 0.45
N LYS A 1108 -85.77 -13.38 0.15
CA LYS A 1108 -86.86 -13.63 -0.81
C LYS A 1108 -88.24 -13.18 -0.28
N LYS A 1109 -88.38 -12.88 1.01
CA LYS A 1109 -89.65 -12.44 1.62
C LYS A 1109 -89.97 -10.98 1.24
N ASN A 1110 -91.22 -10.72 0.87
CA ASN A 1110 -91.76 -9.37 0.54
C ASN A 1110 -93.02 -9.00 1.29
N SER A 1111 -93.56 -9.86 2.15
CA SER A 1111 -94.73 -9.54 2.96
C SER A 1111 -94.71 -10.27 4.31
N THR A 1112 -95.42 -9.72 5.29
CA THR A 1112 -95.71 -10.41 6.56
C THR A 1112 -96.93 -9.77 7.23
N THR A 1113 -97.57 -10.50 8.13
CA THR A 1113 -98.63 -9.98 8.99
C THR A 1113 -98.10 -9.74 10.40
N VAL A 1114 -98.27 -8.53 10.91
CA VAL A 1114 -98.01 -8.18 12.33
C VAL A 1114 -99.35 -8.22 13.06
N SER A 1115 -99.55 -9.25 13.88
CA SER A 1115 -100.77 -9.51 14.64
C SER A 1115 -100.68 -9.02 16.09
N LYS A 1116 -101.76 -9.20 16.88
CA LYS A 1116 -101.89 -8.72 18.28
C LYS A 1116 -101.68 -7.21 18.39
N LEU A 1117 -102.32 -6.46 17.50
CA LEU A 1117 -102.43 -5.01 17.52
C LEU A 1117 -103.83 -4.63 18.02
N LYS A 1118 -103.97 -3.49 18.70
CA LYS A 1118 -105.28 -2.99 19.17
C LYS A 1118 -106.19 -2.72 17.96
N SER A 1119 -107.46 -3.11 18.04
CA SER A 1119 -108.46 -2.90 16.97
C SER A 1119 -108.67 -1.41 16.72
N ARG A 1120 -109.07 -1.04 15.49
CA ARG A 1120 -109.40 0.33 15.05
C ARG A 1120 -108.35 1.42 15.35
N LYS A 1121 -107.11 1.08 15.71
CA LYS A 1121 -106.04 2.04 16.05
C LYS A 1121 -105.13 2.33 14.86
N LYS A 1122 -104.64 3.58 14.80
CA LYS A 1122 -103.65 4.06 13.83
C LYS A 1122 -102.25 3.62 14.27
N TYR A 1123 -101.49 3.04 13.35
CA TYR A 1123 -100.13 2.59 13.55
C TYR A 1123 -99.18 3.18 12.52
N TYR A 1124 -98.02 3.60 12.99
CA TYR A 1124 -96.86 4.02 12.22
C TYR A 1124 -95.94 2.82 12.01
N ILE A 1125 -95.52 2.62 10.76
CA ILE A 1125 -94.82 1.43 10.31
C ILE A 1125 -93.53 1.86 9.60
N ARG A 1126 -92.40 1.28 10.00
CA ARG A 1126 -91.13 1.43 9.27
C ARG A 1126 -90.46 0.08 9.11
N ILE A 1127 -89.82 -0.11 7.96
CA ILE A 1127 -89.02 -1.30 7.65
C ILE A 1127 -87.56 -0.91 7.38
N ARG A 1128 -86.62 -1.79 7.73
CA ARG A 1128 -85.22 -1.74 7.29
C ARG A 1128 -84.73 -3.13 6.92
N THR A 1129 -83.68 -3.21 6.11
CA THR A 1129 -83.03 -4.49 5.80
C THR A 1129 -81.90 -4.75 6.79
N TRP A 1130 -81.52 -6.01 6.94
CA TRP A 1130 -80.34 -6.40 7.71
C TRP A 1130 -79.58 -7.54 7.05
N LYS A 1131 -78.27 -7.61 7.28
CA LYS A 1131 -77.38 -8.70 6.90
C LYS A 1131 -76.66 -9.20 8.14
N LYS A 1132 -76.62 -10.52 8.35
CA LYS A 1132 -75.79 -11.14 9.39
C LYS A 1132 -74.46 -11.57 8.76
N LYS A 1133 -73.34 -11.17 9.37
CA LYS A 1133 -71.96 -11.57 9.02
C LYS A 1133 -71.17 -11.63 10.33
N ASN A 1134 -70.44 -12.72 10.57
CA ASN A 1134 -69.66 -12.99 11.79
C ASN A 1134 -70.46 -12.69 13.07
N ARG A 1135 -71.63 -13.34 13.23
CA ARG A 1135 -72.58 -13.18 14.35
C ARG A 1135 -73.19 -11.77 14.54
N LYS A 1136 -72.69 -10.71 13.89
CA LYS A 1136 -73.19 -9.32 13.96
C LYS A 1136 -74.22 -8.99 12.86
N LYS A 1137 -75.25 -8.18 13.18
CA LYS A 1137 -76.26 -7.69 12.22
C LYS A 1137 -75.96 -6.25 11.78
N TYR A 1138 -75.82 -6.05 10.47
CA TYR A 1138 -75.66 -4.74 9.83
C TYR A 1138 -77.01 -4.28 9.28
N TYR A 1139 -77.49 -3.12 9.72
CA TYR A 1139 -78.81 -2.62 9.38
C TYR A 1139 -78.75 -1.45 8.38
N SER A 1140 -79.66 -1.43 7.41
CA SER A 1140 -79.89 -0.25 6.58
C SER A 1140 -80.51 0.89 7.41
N ALA A 1141 -80.59 2.08 6.79
CA ALA A 1141 -81.48 3.12 7.28
C ALA A 1141 -82.95 2.61 7.29
N TRP A 1142 -83.76 3.19 8.17
CA TRP A 1142 -85.19 2.97 8.16
C TRP A 1142 -85.82 3.60 6.92
N SER A 1143 -86.80 2.93 6.35
CA SER A 1143 -87.68 3.50 5.33
C SER A 1143 -88.50 4.68 5.86
N LYS A 1144 -89.02 5.49 4.93
CA LYS A 1144 -90.08 6.47 5.23
C LYS A 1144 -91.24 5.77 5.94
N VAL A 1145 -91.76 6.40 6.99
CA VAL A 1145 -92.85 5.86 7.80
C VAL A 1145 -94.13 5.78 6.99
N LYS A 1146 -94.77 4.61 6.97
CA LYS A 1146 -96.13 4.42 6.44
C LYS A 1146 -97.13 4.29 7.58
N ILE A 1147 -98.39 4.61 7.30
CA ILE A 1147 -99.49 4.55 8.27
C ILE A 1147 -100.42 3.41 7.86
N GLY A 1148 -100.89 2.64 8.83
CA GLY A 1148 -101.97 1.67 8.67
C GLY A 1148 -102.94 1.75 9.84
N LYS A 1149 -104.22 1.45 9.60
CA LYS A 1149 -105.26 1.34 10.64
C LYS A 1149 -105.75 -0.11 10.69
N THR A 1150 -105.89 -0.69 11.87
CA THR A 1150 -106.43 -2.06 12.03
C THR A 1150 -107.95 -2.09 11.75
N LYS A 1151 -108.49 -3.21 11.25
CA LYS A 1151 -109.94 -3.40 11.01
C LYS A 1151 -110.68 -3.53 12.34
#